data_AF-A0A9P7HA46-F1
#
_entry.id   AF-A0A9P7HA46-F1
#
_cell.length_a   1.000
_cell.length_b   1.000
_cell.length_c   1.000
_cell.angle_alpha   90.00
_cell.angle_beta   90.00
_cell.angle_gamma   90.00
#
_symmetry.space_group_name_H-M   'P 1'
#
loop_
_entity.id
_entity.type
_entity.pdbx_description
1 polymer ?
#
loop_
_entity_poly.entity_id
_entity_poly.type
_entity_poly.pdbx_seq_one_letter_code
_entity_poly.pdbx_strand_id
1 'polypeptide(L)'
;MNDTDNFVIFGPKANCTLDLCPVEMSVYGYRPSLPANVAFAALFTLGTAIHAYLGFKWKTPWFMWCLILSCTHEVAGYVSRILLWVNPWSFVAITQAPVFYCAAIYVTLGQSIEHYGPGLARFPTKYFAWVFVPMDVISLILQGTGGGLSASSSGASQVGVDVAMAGLILQVIMLVAFSVLFADYMFRYLRSKTTRSLQSRDKLFFGFLAIAVLTTLARCIFRCYELKEGYSGELIKHEDLFIALEGVLIVVAVFCLCIAHPGFIFNRTAKVYYSVATGAAGSDDSAYRPKLSEPAKEPMRHQIESLDKQQLVASPNAMATDTKTETVQIVIDSLVAAGVKYVFGVPGAKIDSVFNGLVDHKEIKLVVCRHEQNAAFIAGAIGKITGRPGVCIATSGPGTSNLVTGLVTATDEGAPMVAIVGSVQRSHMLKKTHQSLRGIELLTPVTKKAAGATVEDQVAEIMLDAFREATAYPQGATAVSLPIDIMLTGVSKSTIPAFPSSAFVSPNYGPSSEQIIDEAIKRIQSAKAPVLFLGMRAADPGVIDAVQRFLQKHPMPVVETFQAAGAISKDLFHLFYGRVGLFRNQPGDKLLALSDLVITVGFDQAEYDADVWNAANHLDILHLDFVPADWGYFYAPKLEIIGSPAQNLDLLSGKLDNAARLQETEKAKAILNELHDWKKSPEASANDPTGRVHPLYFIRQLQEMMPEFTTVAVDVGSVYIWMCRYFYSYKPKTFLVSNVQQTLGVAMPWAIGASLCQSPPCSSKVVSISGDGGFMFSSQELVTAVQQGCNITHFIWNDGRYNMVEFQEAKKYGRSAGVNLGGMDFVKFAEASGAKGFRVDSPSDLKSVMKEALEFEGVCLVDVNIDYSQNLALMEQVDLGVIA
;
A
#
# COMPACT_ATOMS: atom_id res chain seq x y z
N MET A 1 48.82 -50.93 5.33
CA MET A 1 48.37 -49.97 4.29
C MET A 1 46.91 -49.73 4.57
N ASN A 2 46.58 -48.48 4.92
CA ASN A 2 45.31 -48.07 5.53
C ASN A 2 44.14 -48.26 4.57
N ASP A 3 43.14 -49.04 4.98
CA ASP A 3 41.85 -49.20 4.29
C ASP A 3 40.89 -48.05 4.66
N THR A 4 41.41 -46.82 4.75
CA THR A 4 40.63 -45.61 5.09
C THR A 4 39.88 -45.02 3.89
N ASP A 5 40.07 -45.55 2.68
CA ASP A 5 39.48 -45.03 1.44
C ASP A 5 38.01 -45.46 1.21
N ASN A 6 37.46 -46.38 2.02
CA ASN A 6 36.10 -46.92 1.86
C ASN A 6 35.06 -46.42 2.89
N PHE A 7 35.46 -45.61 3.87
CA PHE A 7 34.55 -45.11 4.90
C PHE A 7 34.10 -43.68 4.60
N VAL A 8 32.81 -43.54 4.31
CA VAL A 8 32.15 -42.24 4.21
C VAL A 8 31.69 -41.89 5.61
N ILE A 9 32.41 -40.98 6.25
CA ILE A 9 32.20 -40.59 7.64
C ILE A 9 30.94 -39.70 7.77
N PHE A 10 30.53 -39.00 6.71
CA PHE A 10 29.48 -37.97 6.77
C PHE A 10 28.61 -37.85 5.50
N GLY A 11 27.34 -37.44 5.66
CA GLY A 11 26.38 -37.17 4.58
C GLY A 11 25.37 -38.30 4.32
N PRO A 12 24.47 -38.17 3.31
CA PRO A 12 23.42 -39.17 3.02
C PRO A 12 23.96 -40.56 2.64
N LYS A 13 25.25 -40.64 2.32
CA LYS A 13 25.99 -41.86 1.95
C LYS A 13 26.92 -42.34 3.08
N ALA A 14 26.81 -41.78 4.29
CA ALA A 14 27.66 -42.17 5.41
C ALA A 14 27.43 -43.63 5.81
N ASN A 15 28.51 -44.37 6.01
CA ASN A 15 28.50 -45.80 6.34
C ASN A 15 29.20 -46.13 7.67
N CYS A 16 29.70 -45.13 8.40
CA CYS A 16 30.26 -45.31 9.74
C CYS A 16 29.19 -45.62 10.81
N THR A 17 29.46 -46.62 11.63
CA THR A 17 28.70 -46.97 12.84
C THR A 17 29.67 -47.21 14.01
N LEU A 18 29.16 -47.32 15.24
CA LEU A 18 29.98 -47.59 16.44
C LEU A 18 30.79 -48.90 16.35
N ASP A 19 30.35 -49.84 15.50
CA ASP A 19 31.02 -51.12 15.26
C ASP A 19 32.07 -51.06 14.14
N LEU A 20 31.99 -50.06 13.25
CA LEU A 20 32.79 -49.96 12.02
C LEU A 20 33.89 -48.89 12.10
N CYS A 21 33.67 -47.83 12.88
CA CYS A 21 34.54 -46.66 12.91
C CYS A 21 34.94 -46.30 14.36
N PRO A 22 36.23 -46.07 14.67
CA PRO A 22 36.64 -45.44 15.93
C PRO A 22 36.00 -44.07 16.14
N VAL A 23 35.60 -43.76 17.38
CA VAL A 23 34.91 -42.50 17.76
C VAL A 23 35.80 -41.28 17.53
N GLU A 24 37.11 -41.47 17.52
CA GLU A 24 38.13 -40.47 17.20
C GLU A 24 37.97 -39.91 15.77
N MET A 25 37.28 -40.63 14.88
CA MET A 25 36.96 -40.17 13.52
C MET A 25 35.68 -39.33 13.44
N SER A 26 34.95 -39.15 14.55
CA SER A 26 33.82 -38.22 14.62
C SER A 26 34.31 -36.76 14.74
N VAL A 27 33.45 -35.80 14.41
CA VAL A 27 33.77 -34.36 14.46
C VAL A 27 34.23 -33.91 15.86
N TYR A 28 33.62 -34.48 16.91
CA TYR A 28 33.96 -34.13 18.29
C TYR A 28 35.06 -35.02 18.88
N GLY A 29 35.40 -36.14 18.25
CA GLY A 29 36.39 -37.09 18.78
C GLY A 29 35.98 -37.80 20.07
N TYR A 30 34.76 -37.60 20.56
CA TYR A 30 34.19 -38.26 21.74
C TYR A 30 32.69 -38.52 21.54
N ARG A 31 32.14 -39.39 22.39
CA ARG A 31 30.70 -39.63 22.48
C ARG A 31 30.10 -38.78 23.62
N PRO A 32 29.17 -37.85 23.34
CA PRO A 32 28.65 -36.95 24.38
C PRO A 32 28.05 -37.68 25.57
N SER A 33 28.28 -37.18 26.79
CA SER A 33 27.78 -37.77 28.03
C SER A 33 26.25 -37.74 28.11
N LEU A 34 25.62 -38.91 27.99
CA LEU A 34 24.16 -39.03 28.04
C LEU A 34 23.56 -38.45 29.34
N PRO A 35 24.08 -38.76 30.55
CA PRO A 35 23.52 -38.21 31.79
C PRO A 35 23.61 -36.67 31.87
N ALA A 36 24.73 -36.10 31.41
CA ALA A 36 24.92 -34.65 31.42
C ALA A 36 23.92 -33.97 30.47
N ASN A 37 23.85 -34.41 29.21
CA ASN A 37 22.99 -33.78 28.21
C ASN A 37 21.49 -33.93 28.55
N VAL A 38 21.07 -35.05 29.14
CA VAL A 38 19.70 -35.23 29.68
C VAL A 38 19.42 -34.26 30.84
N ALA A 39 20.37 -34.09 31.76
CA ALA A 39 20.21 -33.15 32.88
C ALA A 39 20.05 -31.70 32.40
N PHE A 40 20.86 -31.24 31.43
CA PHE A 40 20.72 -29.89 30.87
C PHE A 40 19.41 -29.69 30.11
N ALA A 41 18.99 -30.66 29.29
CA ALA A 41 17.68 -30.61 28.63
C ALA A 41 16.53 -30.50 29.64
N ALA A 42 16.60 -31.23 30.76
CA ALA A 42 15.62 -31.14 31.83
C ALA A 42 15.64 -29.78 32.55
N LEU A 43 16.84 -29.22 32.81
CA LEU A 43 17.00 -27.91 33.45
C LEU A 43 16.43 -26.78 32.59
N PHE A 44 16.66 -26.78 31.27
CA PHE A 44 16.08 -25.78 30.36
C PHE A 44 14.57 -25.95 30.18
N THR A 45 14.07 -27.18 30.22
CA THR A 45 12.62 -27.45 30.24
C THR A 45 11.98 -26.87 31.50
N LEU A 46 12.62 -27.07 32.67
CA LEU A 46 12.18 -26.46 33.92
C LEU A 46 12.24 -24.93 33.86
N GLY A 47 13.31 -24.35 33.31
CA GLY A 47 13.45 -22.92 33.08
C GLY A 47 12.32 -22.36 32.20
N THR A 48 11.93 -23.09 31.15
CA THR A 48 10.81 -22.74 30.27
C THR A 48 9.50 -22.65 31.04
N ALA A 49 9.20 -23.66 31.87
CA ALA A 49 7.98 -23.70 32.66
C ALA A 49 7.91 -22.56 33.70
N ILE A 50 9.02 -22.26 34.37
CA ILE A 50 9.11 -21.18 35.36
C ILE A 50 8.92 -19.82 34.68
N HIS A 51 9.61 -19.55 33.56
CA HIS A 51 9.49 -18.28 32.84
C HIS A 51 8.10 -18.09 32.20
N ALA A 52 7.48 -19.16 31.72
CA ALA A 52 6.08 -19.12 31.27
C ALA A 52 5.14 -18.72 32.43
N TYR A 53 5.27 -19.37 33.58
CA TYR A 53 4.46 -19.05 34.77
C TYR A 53 4.67 -17.60 35.24
N LEU A 54 5.93 -17.14 35.36
CA LEU A 54 6.25 -15.77 35.74
C LEU A 54 5.71 -14.76 34.71
N GLY A 55 5.83 -15.07 33.42
CA GLY A 55 5.30 -14.29 32.31
C GLY A 55 3.80 -14.08 32.40
N PHE A 56 3.03 -15.15 32.61
CA PHE A 56 1.57 -15.07 32.80
C PHE A 56 1.19 -14.35 34.09
N LYS A 57 1.85 -14.68 35.22
CA LYS A 57 1.58 -14.09 36.53
C LYS A 57 1.76 -12.57 36.55
N TRP A 58 2.81 -12.09 35.89
CA TRP A 58 3.18 -10.67 35.87
C TRP A 58 2.77 -9.95 34.58
N LYS A 59 2.14 -10.64 33.62
CA LYS A 59 1.69 -10.10 32.33
C LYS A 59 2.83 -9.45 31.54
N THR A 60 3.95 -10.15 31.42
CA THR A 60 5.17 -9.72 30.72
C THR A 60 5.40 -10.57 29.46
N PRO A 61 4.49 -10.52 28.46
CA PRO A 61 4.49 -11.48 27.34
C PRO A 61 5.76 -11.41 26.49
N TRP A 62 6.36 -10.23 26.35
CA TRP A 62 7.60 -10.06 25.59
C TRP A 62 8.79 -10.79 26.25
N PHE A 63 9.01 -10.53 27.54
CA PHE A 63 10.06 -11.21 28.31
C PHE A 63 9.82 -12.72 28.32
N MET A 64 8.57 -13.14 28.55
CA MET A 64 8.15 -14.54 28.53
C MET A 64 8.53 -15.24 27.21
N TRP A 65 8.16 -14.67 26.07
CA TRP A 65 8.42 -15.29 24.77
C TRP A 65 9.91 -15.34 24.43
N CYS A 66 10.69 -14.30 24.74
CA CYS A 66 12.14 -14.36 24.57
C CYS A 66 12.75 -15.52 25.36
N LEU A 67 12.37 -15.68 26.64
CA LEU A 67 12.91 -16.73 27.49
C LEU A 67 12.46 -18.14 27.07
N ILE A 68 11.19 -18.30 26.65
CA ILE A 68 10.67 -19.58 26.13
C ILE A 68 11.44 -19.97 24.86
N LEU A 69 11.59 -19.06 23.90
CA LEU A 69 12.31 -19.32 22.65
C LEU A 69 13.77 -19.68 22.91
N SER A 70 14.42 -18.98 23.85
CA SER A 70 15.80 -19.25 24.25
C SER A 70 15.95 -20.66 24.85
N CYS A 71 15.13 -21.00 25.86
CA CYS A 71 15.21 -22.29 26.53
C CYS A 71 14.86 -23.43 25.58
N THR A 72 13.91 -23.22 24.65
CA THR A 72 13.55 -24.23 23.64
C THR A 72 14.70 -24.49 22.68
N HIS A 73 15.45 -23.47 22.26
CA HIS A 73 16.65 -23.65 21.44
C HIS A 73 17.75 -24.41 22.19
N GLU A 74 17.93 -24.15 23.49
CA GLU A 74 18.86 -24.95 24.31
C GLU A 74 18.41 -26.41 24.42
N VAL A 75 17.13 -26.67 24.70
CA VAL A 75 16.60 -28.04 24.71
C VAL A 75 16.85 -28.73 23.38
N ALA A 76 16.61 -28.06 22.25
CA ALA A 76 16.88 -28.62 20.93
C ALA A 76 18.39 -28.92 20.73
N GLY A 77 19.28 -28.06 21.21
CA GLY A 77 20.73 -28.30 21.17
C GLY A 77 21.16 -29.50 22.01
N TYR A 78 20.70 -29.62 23.25
CA TYR A 78 21.03 -30.75 24.12
C TYR A 78 20.37 -32.06 23.66
N VAL A 79 19.16 -32.01 23.09
CA VAL A 79 18.53 -33.17 22.42
C VAL A 79 19.35 -33.60 21.20
N SER A 80 19.86 -32.64 20.42
CA SER A 80 20.75 -32.95 19.29
C SER A 80 22.03 -33.64 19.77
N ARG A 81 22.61 -33.22 20.90
CA ARG A 81 23.76 -33.90 21.53
C ARG A 81 23.42 -35.31 22.06
N ILE A 82 22.18 -35.54 22.52
CA ILE A 82 21.70 -36.89 22.86
C ILE A 82 21.63 -37.76 21.60
N LEU A 83 21.24 -37.20 20.45
CA LEU A 83 21.27 -37.94 19.18
C LEU A 83 22.71 -38.28 18.75
N LEU A 84 23.68 -37.41 19.02
CA LEU A 84 25.11 -37.70 18.82
C LEU A 84 25.63 -38.82 19.72
N TRP A 85 25.02 -39.04 20.89
CA TRP A 85 25.31 -40.25 21.67
C TRP A 85 24.86 -41.50 20.92
N VAL A 86 23.77 -41.49 20.16
CA VAL A 86 23.34 -42.65 19.36
C VAL A 86 24.20 -42.80 18.11
N ASN A 87 24.50 -41.71 17.41
CA ASN A 87 25.33 -41.69 16.21
C ASN A 87 26.31 -40.49 16.23
N PRO A 88 27.57 -40.69 16.68
CA PRO A 88 28.59 -39.63 16.77
C PRO A 88 28.99 -39.00 15.44
N TRP A 89 28.70 -39.67 14.32
CA TRP A 89 29.06 -39.22 12.97
C TRP A 89 27.97 -38.37 12.30
N SER A 90 26.87 -38.09 13.00
CA SER A 90 25.87 -37.11 12.55
C SER A 90 26.33 -35.69 12.88
N PHE A 91 25.98 -34.70 12.06
CA PHE A 91 26.32 -33.29 12.28
C PHE A 91 25.00 -32.57 12.54
N VAL A 92 24.68 -32.40 13.82
CA VAL A 92 23.42 -31.76 14.21
C VAL A 92 23.68 -30.69 15.25
N ALA A 93 23.31 -29.47 14.84
CA ALA A 93 23.01 -28.26 15.59
C ALA A 93 24.10 -27.68 16.52
N ILE A 94 24.53 -26.46 16.18
CA ILE A 94 25.22 -25.52 17.07
C ILE A 94 24.17 -24.82 17.93
N THR A 95 24.43 -24.66 19.23
CA THR A 95 23.54 -23.94 20.15
C THR A 95 23.51 -22.43 19.83
N GLN A 96 22.40 -21.97 19.25
CA GLN A 96 22.16 -20.58 18.81
C GLN A 96 21.33 -19.73 19.80
N ALA A 97 20.98 -20.28 20.96
CA ALA A 97 20.01 -19.69 21.88
C ALA A 97 20.33 -18.29 22.44
N PRO A 98 21.59 -17.84 22.61
CA PRO A 98 21.88 -16.59 23.32
C PRO A 98 21.27 -15.31 22.76
N VAL A 99 20.91 -15.28 21.48
CA VAL A 99 20.29 -14.11 20.84
C VAL A 99 18.96 -13.73 21.51
N PHE A 100 18.15 -14.72 21.86
CA PHE A 100 16.87 -14.47 22.52
C PHE A 100 17.04 -14.07 24.00
N TYR A 101 18.08 -14.57 24.68
CA TYR A 101 18.45 -14.14 26.04
C TYR A 101 18.89 -12.68 26.04
N CYS A 102 19.76 -12.30 25.10
CA CYS A 102 20.23 -10.94 24.94
C CYS A 102 19.06 -9.96 24.68
N ALA A 103 18.12 -10.32 23.81
CA ALA A 103 16.94 -9.50 23.56
C ALA A 103 16.11 -9.24 24.84
N ALA A 104 15.94 -10.25 25.70
CA ALA A 104 15.25 -10.08 26.98
C ALA A 104 16.03 -9.15 27.93
N ILE A 105 17.35 -9.29 27.99
CA ILE A 105 18.25 -8.45 28.78
C ILE A 105 18.20 -6.99 28.31
N TYR A 106 18.34 -6.74 27.01
CA TYR A 106 18.38 -5.40 26.41
C TYR A 106 17.10 -4.62 26.67
N VAL A 107 15.96 -5.26 26.46
CA VAL A 107 14.65 -4.65 26.68
C VAL A 107 14.39 -4.42 28.16
N THR A 108 14.75 -5.39 29.03
CA THR A 108 14.61 -5.24 30.48
C THR A 108 15.44 -4.07 31.00
N LEU A 109 16.66 -3.89 30.47
CA LEU A 109 17.50 -2.77 30.88
C LEU A 109 16.97 -1.43 30.37
N GLY A 110 16.52 -1.34 29.11
CA GLY A 110 15.92 -0.12 28.59
C GLY A 110 14.72 0.33 29.45
N GLN A 111 13.93 -0.61 29.94
CA GLN A 111 12.84 -0.34 30.91
C GLN A 111 13.36 0.11 32.27
N SER A 112 14.45 -0.47 32.77
CA SER A 112 15.09 0.00 34.00
C SER A 112 15.52 1.45 33.89
N ILE A 113 16.11 1.84 32.75
CA ILE A 113 16.58 3.22 32.54
C ILE A 113 15.39 4.20 32.54
N GLU A 114 14.32 3.88 31.82
CA GLU A 114 13.08 4.68 31.81
C GLU A 114 12.44 4.77 33.21
N HIS A 115 12.51 3.70 34.00
CA HIS A 115 11.89 3.66 35.32
C HIS A 115 12.65 4.45 36.39
N TYR A 116 13.98 4.37 36.40
CA TYR A 116 14.80 4.94 37.47
C TYR A 116 15.32 6.34 37.16
N GLY A 117 15.49 6.71 35.89
CA GLY A 117 15.96 8.04 35.50
C GLY A 117 16.43 8.08 34.04
N PRO A 118 15.54 8.42 33.08
CA PRO A 118 15.90 8.45 31.67
C PRO A 118 16.94 9.53 31.34
N GLY A 119 16.91 10.68 32.03
CA GLY A 119 17.85 11.79 31.83
C GLY A 119 19.31 11.51 32.24
N LEU A 120 19.59 10.35 32.85
CA LEU A 120 20.97 9.93 33.16
C LEU A 120 21.60 9.09 32.04
N ALA A 121 20.80 8.55 31.11
CA ALA A 121 21.32 7.81 29.96
C ALA A 121 21.94 8.77 28.94
N ARG A 122 23.03 8.33 28.30
CA ARG A 122 23.75 9.15 27.30
C ARG A 122 22.98 9.35 26.00
N PHE A 123 22.05 8.45 25.71
CA PHE A 123 21.21 8.48 24.52
C PHE A 123 19.83 7.91 24.84
N PRO A 124 18.81 8.23 24.03
CA PRO A 124 17.44 7.74 24.23
C PRO A 124 17.35 6.21 24.34
N THR A 125 16.56 5.72 25.29
CA THR A 125 16.42 4.29 25.62
C THR A 125 15.93 3.42 24.47
N LYS A 126 15.16 3.98 23.54
CA LYS A 126 14.71 3.30 22.32
C LYS A 126 15.86 2.72 21.49
N TYR A 127 17.05 3.34 21.52
CA TYR A 127 18.20 2.85 20.78
C TYR A 127 18.79 1.56 21.37
N PHE A 128 18.58 1.27 22.66
CA PHE A 128 19.02 0.00 23.25
C PHE A 128 18.30 -1.20 22.61
N ALA A 129 17.01 -1.07 22.27
CA ALA A 129 16.31 -2.12 21.54
C ALA A 129 16.62 -2.06 20.03
N TRP A 130 16.62 -0.87 19.43
CA TRP A 130 16.74 -0.69 17.97
C TRP A 130 18.13 -0.94 17.40
N VAL A 131 19.18 -0.86 18.22
CA VAL A 131 20.54 -1.16 17.77
C VAL A 131 20.91 -2.59 18.13
N PHE A 132 20.73 -2.99 19.40
CA PHE A 132 21.27 -4.25 19.88
C PHE A 132 20.45 -5.47 19.44
N VAL A 133 19.10 -5.37 19.41
CA VAL A 133 18.27 -6.51 18.99
C VAL A 133 18.46 -6.83 17.49
N PRO A 134 18.44 -5.88 16.54
CA PRO A 134 18.71 -6.19 15.14
C PRO A 134 20.12 -6.73 14.89
N MET A 135 21.14 -6.22 15.60
CA MET A 135 22.51 -6.74 15.44
C MET A 135 22.64 -8.19 15.94
N ASP A 136 21.93 -8.56 17.01
CA ASP A 136 21.88 -9.94 17.48
C ASP A 136 21.07 -10.85 16.54
N VAL A 137 20.04 -10.33 15.87
CA VAL A 137 19.35 -11.06 14.79
C VAL A 137 20.28 -11.30 13.59
N ILE A 138 21.08 -10.30 13.20
CA ILE A 138 22.09 -10.47 12.15
C ILE A 138 23.12 -11.52 12.59
N SER A 139 23.58 -11.46 13.83
CA SER A 139 24.46 -12.48 14.40
C SER A 139 23.84 -13.88 14.35
N LEU A 140 22.55 -14.03 14.68
CA LEU A 140 21.82 -15.29 14.58
C LEU A 140 21.82 -15.84 13.15
N ILE A 141 21.53 -14.99 12.17
CA ILE A 141 21.48 -15.36 10.75
C ILE A 141 22.88 -15.81 10.28
N LEU A 142 23.93 -15.10 10.67
CA LEU A 142 25.31 -15.47 10.34
C LEU A 142 25.71 -16.80 11.00
N GLN A 143 25.41 -16.99 12.28
CA GLN A 143 25.66 -18.26 12.99
C GLN A 143 24.86 -19.43 12.40
N GLY A 144 23.60 -19.19 12.01
CA GLY A 144 22.74 -20.16 11.33
C GLY A 144 23.24 -20.54 9.95
N THR A 145 23.62 -19.55 9.14
CA THR A 145 24.11 -19.77 7.78
C THR A 145 25.47 -20.46 7.82
N GLY A 146 26.40 -19.97 8.63
CA GLY A 146 27.73 -20.56 8.80
C GLY A 146 27.67 -21.98 9.37
N GLY A 147 26.80 -22.20 10.36
CA GLY A 147 26.53 -23.53 10.91
C GLY A 147 25.93 -24.50 9.89
N GLY A 148 24.98 -24.04 9.07
CA GLY A 148 24.39 -24.81 7.98
C GLY A 148 25.39 -25.16 6.88
N LEU A 149 26.22 -24.20 6.45
CA LEU A 149 27.29 -24.40 5.48
C LEU A 149 28.37 -25.38 6.00
N SER A 150 28.71 -25.26 7.28
CA SER A 150 29.61 -26.20 7.96
C SER A 150 28.99 -27.58 8.01
N ALA A 151 27.70 -27.70 8.33
CA ALA A 151 26.99 -28.98 8.33
C ALA A 151 26.96 -29.63 6.94
N SER A 152 26.67 -28.88 5.88
CA SER A 152 26.62 -29.42 4.52
C SER A 152 27.99 -29.86 3.98
N SER A 153 29.07 -29.31 4.53
CA SER A 153 30.45 -29.61 4.13
C SER A 153 31.18 -30.53 5.10
N SER A 154 30.49 -31.10 6.11
CA SER A 154 31.13 -31.90 7.17
C SER A 154 32.17 -31.14 7.98
N GLY A 155 32.04 -29.82 8.11
CA GLY A 155 33.01 -28.94 8.76
C GLY A 155 34.22 -28.57 7.88
N ALA A 156 34.31 -29.08 6.64
CA ALA A 156 35.43 -28.79 5.74
C ALA A 156 35.35 -27.40 5.07
N SER A 157 34.19 -26.74 5.11
CA SER A 157 34.05 -25.39 4.57
C SER A 157 34.62 -24.34 5.53
N GLN A 158 35.80 -23.84 5.21
CA GLN A 158 36.37 -22.67 5.89
C GLN A 158 35.42 -21.47 5.84
N VAL A 159 34.71 -21.30 4.72
CA VAL A 159 33.69 -20.25 4.55
C VAL A 159 32.56 -20.41 5.57
N GLY A 160 32.12 -21.64 5.84
CA GLY A 160 31.09 -21.91 6.86
C GLY A 160 31.56 -21.55 8.26
N VAL A 161 32.81 -21.89 8.60
CA VAL A 161 33.46 -21.54 9.88
C VAL A 161 33.58 -20.03 10.03
N ASP A 162 34.09 -19.34 8.99
CA ASP A 162 34.31 -17.89 9.01
C ASP A 162 32.99 -17.12 9.16
N VAL A 163 31.93 -17.56 8.47
CA VAL A 163 30.59 -16.94 8.56
C VAL A 163 29.99 -17.16 9.95
N ALA A 164 30.14 -18.35 10.54
CA ALA A 164 29.67 -18.62 11.90
C ALA A 164 30.46 -17.79 12.94
N MET A 165 31.77 -17.71 12.77
CA MET A 165 32.68 -16.93 13.63
C MET A 165 32.40 -15.43 13.53
N ALA A 166 32.09 -14.90 12.34
CA ALA A 166 31.68 -13.49 12.18
C ALA A 166 30.42 -13.17 13.00
N GLY A 167 29.44 -14.07 13.02
CA GLY A 167 28.26 -13.94 13.87
C GLY A 167 28.61 -13.92 15.36
N LEU A 168 29.44 -14.86 15.83
CA LEU A 168 29.87 -14.92 17.24
C LEU A 168 30.66 -13.68 17.66
N ILE A 169 31.59 -13.20 16.83
CA ILE A 169 32.37 -11.99 17.09
C ILE A 169 31.46 -10.76 17.18
N LEU A 170 30.51 -10.62 16.25
CA LEU A 170 29.52 -9.54 16.27
C LEU A 170 28.74 -9.56 17.60
N GLN A 171 28.29 -10.73 18.05
CA GLN A 171 27.56 -10.88 19.31
C GLN A 171 28.40 -10.46 20.53
N VAL A 172 29.69 -10.83 20.58
CA VAL A 172 30.60 -10.41 21.65
C VAL A 172 30.78 -8.89 21.63
N ILE A 173 31.01 -8.29 20.46
CA ILE A 173 31.15 -6.84 20.32
C ILE A 173 29.90 -6.13 20.85
N MET A 174 28.71 -6.58 20.45
CA MET A 174 27.45 -5.98 20.89
C MET A 174 27.23 -6.13 22.39
N LEU A 175 27.49 -7.30 22.98
CA LEU A 175 27.37 -7.52 24.42
C LEU A 175 28.38 -6.71 25.24
N VAL A 176 29.62 -6.57 24.76
CA VAL A 176 30.63 -5.72 25.41
C VAL A 176 30.20 -4.26 25.37
N ALA A 177 29.80 -3.75 24.20
CA ALA A 177 29.32 -2.38 24.06
C ALA A 177 28.11 -2.13 24.99
N PHE A 178 27.14 -3.04 25.00
CA PHE A 178 25.99 -2.98 25.89
C PHE A 178 26.39 -2.97 27.37
N SER A 179 27.32 -3.83 27.78
CA SER A 179 27.81 -3.93 29.16
C SER A 179 28.50 -2.64 29.63
N VAL A 180 29.30 -2.01 28.76
CA VAL A 180 29.95 -0.72 29.04
C VAL A 180 28.90 0.37 29.24
N LEU A 181 27.88 0.41 28.38
CA LEU A 181 26.79 1.38 28.47
C LEU A 181 25.95 1.20 29.74
N PHE A 182 25.69 -0.05 30.12
CA PHE A 182 25.01 -0.37 31.37
C PHE A 182 25.84 0.07 32.58
N ALA A 183 27.14 -0.23 32.60
CA ALA A 183 28.04 0.17 33.67
C ALA A 183 28.12 1.71 33.80
N ASP A 184 28.22 2.43 32.68
CA ASP A 184 28.20 3.90 32.65
C ASP A 184 26.89 4.46 33.24
N TYR A 185 25.73 3.90 32.85
CA TYR A 185 24.44 4.29 33.41
C TYR A 185 24.38 4.05 34.93
N MET A 186 24.76 2.86 35.39
CA MET A 186 24.76 2.51 36.82
C MET A 186 25.70 3.39 37.63
N PHE A 187 26.88 3.72 37.08
CA PHE A 187 27.82 4.62 37.72
C PHE A 187 27.28 6.05 37.85
N ARG A 188 26.62 6.55 36.80
CA ARG A 188 25.94 7.86 36.82
C ARG A 188 24.78 7.87 37.80
N TYR A 189 24.01 6.79 37.84
CA TYR A 189 22.90 6.61 38.77
C TYR A 189 23.38 6.65 40.23
N LEU A 190 24.44 5.91 40.56
CA LEU A 190 24.99 5.85 41.92
C LEU A 190 25.65 7.16 42.36
N ARG A 191 26.13 7.99 41.43
CA ARG A 191 26.73 9.31 41.72
C ARG A 191 25.74 10.47 41.76
N SER A 192 24.53 10.29 41.23
CA SER A 192 23.53 11.36 41.18
C SER A 192 22.94 11.62 42.56
N LYS A 193 22.99 12.88 43.01
CA LYS A 193 22.38 13.34 44.27
C LYS A 193 20.86 13.54 44.17
N THR A 194 20.34 13.55 42.95
CA THR A 194 18.94 13.91 42.64
C THR A 194 18.06 12.68 42.42
N THR A 195 18.65 11.48 42.38
CA THR A 195 17.92 10.21 42.17
C THR A 195 17.60 9.48 43.46
N ARG A 196 16.53 8.67 43.41
CA ARG A 196 16.11 7.80 44.51
C ARG A 196 17.22 6.80 44.87
N SER A 197 17.37 6.47 46.15
CA SER A 197 18.28 5.41 46.58
C SER A 197 17.74 4.02 46.19
N LEU A 198 18.62 3.14 45.70
CA LEU A 198 18.26 1.75 45.39
C LEU A 198 17.86 1.01 46.68
N GLN A 199 16.65 0.47 46.71
CA GLN A 199 16.20 -0.41 47.78
C GLN A 199 16.87 -1.79 47.64
N SER A 200 16.83 -2.61 48.69
CA SER A 200 17.44 -3.95 48.66
C SER A 200 16.91 -4.82 47.52
N ARG A 201 15.64 -4.66 47.14
CA ARG A 201 15.02 -5.35 45.99
C ARG A 201 15.60 -4.91 44.65
N ASP A 202 15.85 -3.61 44.48
CA ASP A 202 16.44 -3.06 43.26
C ASP A 202 17.88 -3.55 43.09
N LYS A 203 18.65 -3.55 44.20
CA LYS A 203 20.02 -4.09 44.22
C LYS A 203 20.06 -5.58 43.86
N LEU A 204 19.11 -6.36 44.37
CA LEU A 204 18.98 -7.77 44.05
C LEU A 204 18.69 -7.97 42.56
N PHE A 205 17.71 -7.22 42.02
CA PHE A 205 17.35 -7.26 40.60
C PHE A 205 18.53 -6.95 39.69
N PHE A 206 19.22 -5.82 39.91
CA PHE A 206 20.37 -5.43 39.08
C PHE A 206 21.57 -6.35 39.25
N GLY A 207 21.78 -6.90 40.45
CA GLY A 207 22.84 -7.88 40.71
C GLY A 207 22.65 -9.16 39.90
N PHE A 208 21.45 -9.75 39.93
CA PHE A 208 21.14 -10.95 39.16
C PHE A 208 21.10 -10.67 37.64
N LEU A 209 20.65 -9.49 37.23
CA LEU A 209 20.71 -9.07 35.82
C LEU A 209 22.17 -8.97 35.33
N ALA A 210 23.06 -8.40 36.14
CA ALA A 210 24.49 -8.30 35.82
C ALA A 210 25.15 -9.68 35.73
N ILE A 211 24.83 -10.61 36.64
CA ILE A 211 25.33 -11.99 36.58
C ILE A 211 24.88 -12.67 35.28
N ALA A 212 23.62 -12.51 34.88
CA ALA A 212 23.10 -13.07 33.64
C ALA A 212 23.84 -12.50 32.40
N VAL A 213 24.11 -11.19 32.38
CA VAL A 213 24.88 -10.54 31.30
C VAL A 213 26.31 -11.09 31.24
N LEU A 214 26.99 -11.15 32.37
CA LEU A 214 28.40 -11.56 32.43
C LEU A 214 28.60 -13.04 32.07
N THR A 215 27.70 -13.91 32.53
CA THR A 215 27.74 -15.34 32.19
C THR A 215 27.43 -15.58 30.71
N THR A 216 26.48 -14.83 30.13
CA THR A 216 26.18 -14.86 28.69
C THR A 216 27.37 -14.38 27.87
N LEU A 217 28.02 -13.28 28.29
CA LEU A 217 29.21 -12.74 27.62
C LEU A 217 30.39 -13.72 27.68
N ALA A 218 30.66 -14.31 28.86
CA ALA A 218 31.73 -15.29 29.04
C ALA A 218 31.52 -16.52 28.13
N ARG A 219 30.28 -17.01 28.02
CA ARG A 219 29.92 -18.07 27.07
C ARG A 219 30.20 -17.65 25.63
N CYS A 220 29.79 -16.45 25.21
CA CYS A 220 30.01 -15.98 23.84
C CYS A 220 31.50 -15.86 23.51
N ILE A 221 32.31 -15.38 24.45
CA ILE A 221 33.78 -15.32 24.31
C ILE A 221 34.37 -16.73 24.18
N PHE A 222 33.93 -17.67 25.03
CA PHE A 222 34.36 -19.06 24.94
C PHE A 222 34.02 -19.66 23.57
N ARG A 223 32.81 -19.46 23.05
CA ARG A 223 32.41 -19.96 21.72
C ARG A 223 33.24 -19.36 20.58
N CYS A 224 33.60 -18.08 20.64
CA CYS A 224 34.54 -17.48 19.69
C CYS A 224 35.91 -18.17 19.75
N TYR A 225 36.40 -18.45 20.97
CA TYR A 225 37.71 -19.06 21.16
C TYR A 225 37.72 -20.54 20.75
N GLU A 226 36.68 -21.29 21.09
CA GLU A 226 36.50 -22.70 20.73
C GLU A 226 36.44 -22.88 19.21
N LEU A 227 35.73 -22.01 18.48
CA LEU A 227 35.57 -22.12 17.02
C LEU A 227 36.69 -21.43 16.22
N LYS A 228 37.65 -20.78 16.88
CA LYS A 228 38.73 -20.02 16.21
C LYS A 228 39.58 -20.89 15.27
N GLU A 229 39.77 -22.15 15.64
CA GLU A 229 40.53 -23.14 14.86
C GLU A 229 39.61 -24.03 14.00
N GLY A 230 38.33 -23.65 13.87
CA GLY A 230 37.30 -24.44 13.20
C GLY A 230 36.90 -25.71 13.95
N TYR A 231 36.14 -26.58 13.29
CA TYR A 231 35.65 -27.84 13.88
C TYR A 231 36.75 -28.90 14.05
N SER A 232 37.97 -28.64 13.56
CA SER A 232 39.14 -29.48 13.76
C SER A 232 40.01 -29.07 14.95
N GLY A 233 39.68 -27.96 15.63
CA GLY A 233 40.44 -27.45 16.77
C GLY A 233 40.43 -28.39 17.98
N GLU A 234 41.45 -28.33 18.82
CA GLU A 234 41.56 -29.22 19.99
C GLU A 234 40.48 -28.95 21.05
N LEU A 235 40.08 -27.67 21.22
CA LEU A 235 39.08 -27.26 22.22
C LEU A 235 37.70 -27.89 22.02
N ILE A 236 37.28 -28.16 20.78
CA ILE A 236 35.96 -28.73 20.50
C ILE A 236 35.85 -30.19 20.95
N LYS A 237 36.99 -30.86 21.18
CA LYS A 237 37.11 -32.24 21.65
C LYS A 237 37.01 -32.37 23.17
N HIS A 238 36.97 -31.25 23.90
CA HIS A 238 36.85 -31.21 25.36
C HIS A 238 35.39 -31.00 25.79
N GLU A 239 34.65 -32.11 26.01
CA GLU A 239 33.26 -32.04 26.48
C GLU A 239 33.12 -31.33 27.84
N ASP A 240 34.08 -31.53 28.74
CA ASP A 240 34.11 -30.93 30.07
C ASP A 240 34.12 -29.40 30.01
N LEU A 241 34.95 -28.83 29.12
CA LEU A 241 34.99 -27.38 28.88
C LEU A 241 33.68 -26.88 28.26
N PHE A 242 33.12 -27.61 27.31
CA PHE A 242 31.81 -27.28 26.72
C PHE A 242 30.72 -27.25 27.80
N ILE A 243 30.59 -28.30 28.61
CA ILE A 243 29.58 -28.36 29.67
C ILE A 243 29.75 -27.23 30.69
N ALA A 244 30.99 -26.92 31.10
CA ALA A 244 31.25 -25.89 32.10
C ALA A 244 31.07 -24.46 31.56
N LEU A 245 31.59 -24.15 30.37
CA LEU A 245 31.66 -22.79 29.82
C LEU A 245 30.52 -22.47 28.85
N GLU A 246 29.72 -23.46 28.46
CA GLU A 246 28.50 -23.29 27.67
C GLU A 246 27.28 -23.58 28.54
N GLY A 247 27.10 -24.84 28.95
CA GLY A 247 25.89 -25.31 29.63
C GLY A 247 25.67 -24.64 30.98
N VAL A 248 26.63 -24.75 31.89
CA VAL A 248 26.50 -24.21 33.25
C VAL A 248 26.30 -22.69 33.23
N LEU A 249 27.05 -21.96 32.40
CA LEU A 249 26.93 -20.49 32.31
C LEU A 249 25.53 -20.06 31.86
N ILE A 250 24.96 -20.72 30.85
CA ILE A 250 23.62 -20.37 30.35
C ILE A 250 22.53 -20.81 31.34
N VAL A 251 22.67 -21.97 32.00
CA VAL A 251 21.77 -22.36 33.10
C VAL A 251 21.77 -21.27 34.18
N VAL A 252 22.94 -20.81 34.62
CA VAL A 252 23.05 -19.73 35.59
C VAL A 252 22.34 -18.48 35.09
N ALA A 253 22.55 -18.07 33.84
CA ALA A 253 21.88 -16.91 33.25
C ALA A 253 20.33 -17.04 33.27
N VAL A 254 19.79 -18.20 32.87
CA VAL A 254 18.34 -18.47 32.83
C VAL A 254 17.69 -18.32 34.20
N PHE A 255 18.29 -18.92 35.22
CA PHE A 255 17.76 -18.87 36.59
C PHE A 255 18.01 -17.50 37.25
N CYS A 256 19.11 -16.81 36.92
CA CYS A 256 19.30 -15.41 37.32
C CYS A 256 18.20 -14.52 36.76
N LEU A 257 17.79 -14.73 35.50
CA LEU A 257 16.68 -13.99 34.88
C LEU A 257 15.31 -14.31 35.48
N CYS A 258 15.15 -15.42 36.22
CA CYS A 258 13.94 -15.65 37.02
C CYS A 258 13.86 -14.67 38.18
N ILE A 259 14.99 -14.37 38.83
CA ILE A 259 15.07 -13.44 39.96
C ILE A 259 15.08 -11.99 39.46
N ALA A 260 15.80 -11.73 38.37
CA ALA A 260 15.79 -10.46 37.65
C ALA A 260 14.58 -10.32 36.71
N HIS A 261 13.47 -10.99 37.01
CA HIS A 261 12.26 -10.89 36.19
C HIS A 261 11.66 -9.48 36.34
N PRO A 262 11.35 -8.78 35.23
CA PRO A 262 11.02 -7.36 35.24
C PRO A 262 9.68 -7.06 35.95
N GLY A 263 8.80 -8.06 36.06
CA GLY A 263 7.57 -7.99 36.87
C GLY A 263 7.79 -7.79 38.39
N PHE A 264 8.99 -8.01 38.93
CA PHE A 264 9.28 -7.76 40.35
C PHE A 264 9.57 -6.29 40.69
N ILE A 265 9.96 -5.49 39.69
CA ILE A 265 10.34 -4.09 39.83
C ILE A 265 9.30 -3.18 39.18
N PHE A 266 8.91 -3.48 37.94
CA PHE A 266 8.00 -2.60 37.21
C PHE A 266 6.55 -2.91 37.57
N ASN A 267 5.85 -1.92 38.14
CA ASN A 267 4.42 -2.04 38.46
C ASN A 267 3.61 -2.31 37.18
N ARG A 268 2.46 -2.98 37.29
CA ARG A 268 1.59 -3.50 36.19
C ARG A 268 1.18 -2.44 35.14
N THR A 269 2.11 -1.98 34.33
CA THR A 269 1.89 -1.03 33.23
C THR A 269 2.55 -1.61 31.99
N ALA A 270 1.78 -2.41 31.25
CA ALA A 270 2.16 -2.98 29.95
C ALA A 270 2.55 -1.90 28.90
N LYS A 271 2.23 -0.62 29.14
CA LYS A 271 2.56 0.52 28.26
C LYS A 271 4.06 0.79 28.12
N VAL A 272 4.87 0.64 29.17
CA VAL A 272 6.33 0.89 29.12
C VAL A 272 7.07 -0.27 28.46
N TYR A 273 6.56 -1.50 28.64
CA TYR A 273 7.12 -2.68 27.98
C TYR A 273 7.08 -2.57 26.46
N TYR A 274 5.99 -2.01 25.93
CA TYR A 274 5.78 -1.87 24.49
C TYR A 274 6.59 -0.74 23.87
N SER A 275 6.76 0.41 24.55
CA SER A 275 7.48 1.55 23.97
C SER A 275 8.97 1.27 23.79
N VAL A 276 9.61 0.61 24.75
CA VAL A 276 11.04 0.24 24.66
C VAL A 276 11.23 -0.89 23.65
N ALA A 277 10.38 -1.92 23.66
CA ALA A 277 10.52 -3.07 22.76
C ALA A 277 10.24 -2.72 21.28
N THR A 278 9.34 -1.76 20.99
CA THR A 278 8.99 -1.37 19.61
C THR A 278 9.60 -0.04 19.17
N GLY A 279 10.41 0.62 20.03
CA GLY A 279 10.88 2.02 19.91
C GLY A 279 9.87 3.02 19.38
N ALA A 280 8.60 2.83 19.75
CA ALA A 280 7.63 3.88 19.63
C ALA A 280 8.09 5.03 20.57
N ALA A 281 8.19 6.24 20.03
CA ALA A 281 8.59 7.42 20.79
C ALA A 281 7.70 7.54 22.05
N GLY A 282 8.32 7.55 23.22
CA GLY A 282 7.66 7.97 24.45
C GLY A 282 7.41 9.47 24.35
N SER A 283 6.20 9.86 23.99
CA SER A 283 5.69 11.20 24.26
C SER A 283 5.09 11.20 25.66
N ASP A 284 5.87 11.56 26.67
CA ASP A 284 5.48 12.62 27.60
C ASP A 284 6.56 12.87 28.66
N ASP A 285 7.08 14.08 28.63
CA ASP A 285 7.88 14.70 29.68
C ASP A 285 6.88 15.40 30.63
N SER A 286 6.19 14.63 31.47
CA SER A 286 5.34 15.21 32.52
C SER A 286 5.29 14.31 33.76
N ALA A 287 6.31 14.39 34.59
CA ALA A 287 6.30 13.80 35.93
C ALA A 287 6.64 14.87 36.98
N TYR A 288 5.66 15.70 37.36
CA TYR A 288 5.62 16.27 38.72
C TYR A 288 4.20 16.78 39.09
N ARG A 289 3.41 15.97 39.80
CA ARG A 289 2.45 16.48 40.79
C ARG A 289 2.36 15.53 42.00
N PRO A 290 2.39 16.05 43.25
CA PRO A 290 2.41 15.21 44.45
C PRO A 290 1.01 14.68 44.79
N LYS A 291 1.03 13.57 45.54
CA LYS A 291 -0.13 12.87 46.12
C LYS A 291 -1.09 13.83 46.83
N LEU A 292 -2.37 13.76 46.47
CA LEU A 292 -3.48 14.05 47.39
C LEU A 292 -3.99 12.72 47.94
N SER A 293 -4.15 12.70 49.25
CA SER A 293 -4.59 11.59 50.11
C SER A 293 -5.97 11.05 49.71
N GLU A 294 -6.07 9.72 49.64
CA GLU A 294 -7.35 9.00 49.69
C GLU A 294 -8.05 9.22 51.04
N PRO A 295 -9.39 9.29 51.06
CA PRO A 295 -10.17 8.79 52.18
C PRO A 295 -10.75 7.40 51.87
N ALA A 296 -10.90 6.65 52.95
CA ALA A 296 -11.26 5.25 53.07
C ALA A 296 -12.46 4.77 52.23
N LYS A 297 -12.35 3.52 51.77
CA LYS A 297 -13.47 2.68 51.35
C LYS A 297 -14.20 2.14 52.57
N GLU A 298 -15.51 2.28 52.59
CA GLU A 298 -16.41 1.32 53.24
C GLU A 298 -17.54 0.93 52.26
N PRO A 299 -18.07 -0.32 52.32
CA PRO A 299 -19.02 -0.82 51.34
C PRO A 299 -20.45 -0.65 51.82
N MET A 300 -21.36 -0.23 50.94
CA MET A 300 -22.80 -0.38 51.21
C MET A 300 -23.53 -0.88 49.97
N ARG A 301 -23.81 -2.19 49.97
CA ARG A 301 -24.91 -2.81 49.24
C ARG A 301 -26.20 -2.61 50.06
N HIS A 302 -27.33 -2.55 49.34
CA HIS A 302 -28.73 -2.45 49.79
C HIS A 302 -29.27 -1.04 50.02
N GLN A 303 -29.99 -0.53 49.03
CA GLN A 303 -31.43 -0.23 49.07
C GLN A 303 -31.81 0.61 47.85
N ILE A 304 -32.23 -0.06 46.77
CA ILE A 304 -33.08 0.55 45.74
C ILE A 304 -34.46 0.01 46.05
N GLU A 305 -35.28 0.78 46.74
CA GLU A 305 -36.74 0.70 46.72
C GLU A 305 -37.33 1.82 47.60
N SER A 306 -38.35 2.49 47.05
CA SER A 306 -39.21 3.51 47.66
C SER A 306 -38.67 4.95 47.72
N LEU A 307 -39.62 5.89 47.54
CA LEU A 307 -39.53 7.35 47.37
C LEU A 307 -39.38 7.82 45.90
N ASP A 308 -40.32 8.51 45.27
CA ASP A 308 -41.68 8.82 45.64
C ASP A 308 -42.41 9.27 44.36
N LYS A 309 -43.66 8.83 44.21
CA LYS A 309 -44.62 9.42 43.27
C LYS A 309 -45.28 10.56 44.03
N GLN A 310 -45.20 11.79 43.51
CA GLN A 310 -46.33 12.73 43.35
C GLN A 310 -45.87 14.20 43.30
N GLN A 311 -46.61 14.96 42.47
CA GLN A 311 -46.70 16.41 42.34
C GLN A 311 -45.77 17.08 41.34
N LEU A 312 -46.31 17.28 40.13
CA LEU A 312 -46.31 18.59 39.46
C LEU A 312 -47.59 18.69 38.63
N VAL A 313 -48.46 19.59 39.08
CA VAL A 313 -49.72 19.99 38.44
C VAL A 313 -49.40 20.87 37.22
N ALA A 314 -50.22 20.73 36.18
CA ALA A 314 -50.09 21.30 34.85
C ALA A 314 -49.86 22.83 34.80
N SER A 315 -48.99 23.23 33.88
CA SER A 315 -49.03 24.53 33.20
C SER A 315 -49.22 24.28 31.70
N PRO A 316 -50.16 24.94 31.00
CA PRO A 316 -50.48 24.60 29.61
C PRO A 316 -49.59 25.35 28.61
N ASN A 317 -49.23 24.65 27.54
CA ASN A 317 -48.63 25.14 26.29
C ASN A 317 -47.16 25.56 26.29
N ALA A 318 -46.29 24.56 26.17
CA ALA A 318 -45.26 24.53 25.12
C ALA A 318 -44.81 23.08 24.90
N MET A 319 -45.50 22.33 24.03
CA MET A 319 -44.91 21.13 23.41
C MET A 319 -43.80 21.61 22.46
N ALA A 320 -42.58 21.76 22.96
CA ALA A 320 -41.41 21.68 22.12
C ALA A 320 -41.32 20.22 21.65
N THR A 321 -41.72 19.97 20.40
CA THR A 321 -41.38 18.74 19.70
C THR A 321 -39.88 18.48 19.84
N ASP A 322 -39.47 17.27 20.25
CA ASP A 322 -38.07 16.83 20.25
C ASP A 322 -37.58 16.81 18.79
N THR A 323 -37.10 17.95 18.29
CA THR A 323 -36.73 18.22 16.88
C THR A 323 -35.39 17.61 16.47
N LYS A 324 -34.83 16.69 17.26
CA LYS A 324 -33.51 16.12 16.99
C LYS A 324 -33.59 14.93 16.05
N THR A 325 -32.75 14.92 15.02
CA THR A 325 -32.68 13.87 13.99
C THR A 325 -31.54 12.91 14.27
N GLU A 326 -31.72 11.61 14.02
CA GLU A 326 -30.62 10.65 14.19
C GLU A 326 -29.48 10.91 13.20
N THR A 327 -28.24 10.85 13.68
CA THR A 327 -27.05 11.14 12.87
C THR A 327 -26.87 10.17 11.70
N VAL A 328 -27.23 8.89 11.87
CA VAL A 328 -27.22 7.88 10.80
C VAL A 328 -28.22 8.26 9.70
N GLN A 329 -29.41 8.74 10.08
CA GLN A 329 -30.40 9.23 9.13
C GLN A 329 -29.89 10.46 8.38
N ILE A 330 -29.20 11.39 9.07
CA ILE A 330 -28.58 12.56 8.43
C ILE A 330 -27.56 12.15 7.37
N VAL A 331 -26.73 11.13 7.63
CA VAL A 331 -25.78 10.62 6.62
C VAL A 331 -26.54 10.10 5.40
N ILE A 332 -27.57 9.28 5.59
CA ILE A 332 -28.37 8.71 4.49
C ILE A 332 -29.09 9.79 3.70
N ASP A 333 -29.77 10.71 4.39
CA ASP A 333 -30.48 11.84 3.78
C ASP A 333 -29.52 12.75 3.02
N SER A 334 -28.29 12.92 3.51
CA SER A 334 -27.23 13.67 2.79
C SER A 334 -26.81 12.97 1.51
N LEU A 335 -26.69 11.65 1.51
CA LEU A 335 -26.41 10.86 0.30
C LEU A 335 -27.55 11.00 -0.73
N VAL A 336 -28.81 10.91 -0.28
CA VAL A 336 -29.99 11.12 -1.14
C VAL A 336 -30.01 12.55 -1.68
N ALA A 337 -29.79 13.54 -0.82
CA ALA A 337 -29.78 14.95 -1.19
C ALA A 337 -28.69 15.25 -2.23
N ALA A 338 -27.51 14.63 -2.09
CA ALA A 338 -26.42 14.71 -3.07
C ALA A 338 -26.68 13.94 -4.37
N GLY A 339 -27.79 13.20 -4.47
CA GLY A 339 -28.19 12.46 -5.67
C GLY A 339 -27.43 11.15 -5.88
N VAL A 340 -26.84 10.59 -4.80
CA VAL A 340 -26.12 9.30 -4.83
C VAL A 340 -27.09 8.18 -5.16
N LYS A 341 -26.67 7.26 -6.05
CA LYS A 341 -27.46 6.08 -6.44
C LYS A 341 -26.83 4.77 -5.99
N TYR A 342 -25.52 4.76 -5.80
CA TYR A 342 -24.77 3.59 -5.39
C TYR A 342 -23.78 3.96 -4.29
N VAL A 343 -23.63 3.07 -3.31
CA VAL A 343 -22.60 3.15 -2.28
C VAL A 343 -21.82 1.83 -2.29
N PHE A 344 -20.50 1.91 -2.42
CA PHE A 344 -19.62 0.74 -2.55
C PHE A 344 -18.84 0.53 -1.26
N GLY A 345 -18.76 -0.69 -0.73
CA GLY A 345 -18.00 -0.86 0.50
C GLY A 345 -17.87 -2.27 1.02
N VAL A 346 -17.12 -2.37 2.12
CA VAL A 346 -17.00 -3.58 2.93
C VAL A 346 -17.47 -3.24 4.36
N PRO A 347 -18.47 -3.96 4.90
CA PRO A 347 -19.04 -3.64 6.20
C PRO A 347 -18.08 -3.92 7.35
N GLY A 348 -18.32 -3.28 8.49
CA GLY A 348 -17.67 -3.63 9.74
C GLY A 348 -18.24 -2.87 10.93
N ALA A 349 -17.94 -3.35 12.13
CA ALA A 349 -18.64 -2.98 13.37
C ALA A 349 -18.62 -1.48 13.74
N LYS A 350 -17.78 -0.63 13.12
CA LYS A 350 -17.71 0.82 13.46
C LYS A 350 -18.51 1.70 12.51
N ILE A 351 -19.10 1.11 11.47
CA ILE A 351 -19.89 1.82 10.45
C ILE A 351 -21.13 1.01 10.03
N ASP A 352 -21.39 -0.11 10.70
CA ASP A 352 -22.46 -1.05 10.36
C ASP A 352 -23.86 -0.43 10.44
N SER A 353 -24.06 0.57 11.31
CA SER A 353 -25.30 1.33 11.36
C SER A 353 -25.65 2.02 10.05
N VAL A 354 -24.66 2.56 9.34
CA VAL A 354 -24.85 3.17 8.01
C VAL A 354 -25.13 2.09 6.96
N PHE A 355 -24.41 0.96 6.99
CA PHE A 355 -24.71 -0.18 6.11
C PHE A 355 -26.13 -0.71 6.31
N ASN A 356 -26.54 -0.86 7.57
CA ASN A 356 -27.87 -1.35 7.93
C ASN A 356 -28.98 -0.39 7.46
N GLY A 357 -28.76 0.93 7.56
CA GLY A 357 -29.71 1.91 7.04
C GLY A 357 -29.80 1.96 5.51
N LEU A 358 -28.73 1.52 4.80
CA LEU A 358 -28.68 1.51 3.35
C LEU A 358 -29.23 0.23 2.70
N VAL A 359 -29.27 -0.91 3.41
CA VAL A 359 -29.57 -2.22 2.79
C VAL A 359 -30.94 -2.29 2.12
N ASP A 360 -31.94 -1.64 2.71
CA ASP A 360 -33.33 -1.61 2.21
C ASP A 360 -33.73 -0.22 1.65
N HIS A 361 -32.75 0.64 1.37
CA HIS A 361 -33.05 2.00 0.91
C HIS A 361 -33.59 2.00 -0.53
N LYS A 362 -34.68 2.73 -0.78
CA LYS A 362 -35.40 2.69 -2.06
C LYS A 362 -34.65 3.36 -3.22
N GLU A 363 -33.82 4.36 -2.93
CA GLU A 363 -33.14 5.17 -3.95
C GLU A 363 -31.64 4.91 -4.07
N ILE A 364 -31.04 4.26 -3.07
CA ILE A 364 -29.60 4.02 -2.98
C ILE A 364 -29.39 2.52 -2.92
N LYS A 365 -28.62 1.98 -3.85
CA LYS A 365 -28.21 0.59 -3.83
C LYS A 365 -26.86 0.45 -3.14
N LEU A 366 -26.82 -0.29 -2.05
CA LEU A 366 -25.57 -0.70 -1.40
C LEU A 366 -24.95 -1.87 -2.19
N VAL A 367 -23.68 -1.72 -2.61
CA VAL A 367 -22.92 -2.74 -3.34
C VAL A 367 -21.75 -3.21 -2.49
N VAL A 368 -21.83 -4.45 -2.01
CA VAL A 368 -20.77 -5.07 -1.21
C VAL A 368 -19.64 -5.54 -2.12
N CYS A 369 -18.47 -4.93 -1.97
CA CYS A 369 -17.25 -5.25 -2.71
C CYS A 369 -16.45 -6.36 -2.01
N ARG A 370 -15.40 -6.87 -2.65
CA ARG A 370 -14.50 -7.86 -2.04
C ARG A 370 -13.26 -7.23 -1.41
N HIS A 371 -12.95 -5.98 -1.75
CA HIS A 371 -11.87 -5.20 -1.14
C HIS A 371 -12.15 -3.69 -1.19
N GLU A 372 -11.78 -2.93 -0.15
CA GLU A 372 -12.08 -1.49 -0.07
C GLU A 372 -11.36 -0.68 -1.17
N GLN A 373 -10.13 -1.05 -1.54
CA GLN A 373 -9.44 -0.49 -2.71
C GLN A 373 -10.34 -0.44 -3.95
N ASN A 374 -11.02 -1.56 -4.24
CA ASN A 374 -11.85 -1.66 -5.43
C ASN A 374 -13.19 -0.95 -5.25
N ALA A 375 -13.73 -0.87 -4.02
CA ALA A 375 -14.87 -0.01 -3.73
C ALA A 375 -14.55 1.46 -4.06
N ALA A 376 -13.34 1.92 -3.71
CA ALA A 376 -12.86 3.25 -4.09
C ALA A 376 -12.64 3.38 -5.60
N PHE A 377 -12.09 2.38 -6.28
CA PHE A 377 -11.96 2.43 -7.75
C PHE A 377 -13.31 2.48 -8.46
N ILE A 378 -14.30 1.67 -8.06
CA ILE A 378 -15.65 1.69 -8.65
C ILE A 378 -16.29 3.07 -8.42
N ALA A 379 -16.23 3.60 -7.20
CA ALA A 379 -16.73 4.93 -6.88
C ALA A 379 -16.01 6.03 -7.68
N GLY A 380 -14.68 5.97 -7.78
CA GLY A 380 -13.87 6.88 -8.59
C GLY A 380 -14.25 6.85 -10.07
N ALA A 381 -14.56 5.68 -10.63
CA ALA A 381 -15.05 5.58 -12.01
C ALA A 381 -16.40 6.28 -12.21
N ILE A 382 -17.34 6.15 -11.26
CA ILE A 382 -18.60 6.91 -11.31
C ILE A 382 -18.30 8.42 -11.30
N GLY A 383 -17.39 8.86 -10.44
CA GLY A 383 -16.89 10.24 -10.40
C GLY A 383 -16.38 10.70 -11.76
N LYS A 384 -15.42 9.95 -12.31
CA LYS A 384 -14.73 10.25 -13.58
C LYS A 384 -15.69 10.32 -14.77
N ILE A 385 -16.71 9.45 -14.82
CA ILE A 385 -17.66 9.35 -15.93
C ILE A 385 -18.76 10.40 -15.83
N THR A 386 -19.32 10.60 -14.63
CA THR A 386 -20.55 11.39 -14.44
C THR A 386 -20.30 12.82 -13.99
N GLY A 387 -19.09 13.13 -13.48
CA GLY A 387 -18.77 14.39 -12.81
C GLY A 387 -19.48 14.56 -11.46
N ARG A 388 -20.21 13.54 -10.97
CA ARG A 388 -20.86 13.54 -9.66
C ARG A 388 -20.09 12.64 -8.70
N PRO A 389 -19.98 12.99 -7.40
CA PRO A 389 -19.17 12.19 -6.48
C PRO A 389 -19.64 10.75 -6.40
N GLY A 390 -18.73 9.81 -6.73
CA GLY A 390 -18.92 8.42 -6.33
C GLY A 390 -18.76 8.28 -4.82
N VAL A 391 -19.38 7.28 -4.22
CA VAL A 391 -19.33 7.09 -2.76
C VAL A 391 -18.82 5.71 -2.40
N CYS A 392 -17.75 5.68 -1.61
CA CYS A 392 -17.28 4.45 -0.98
C CYS A 392 -17.40 4.54 0.55
N ILE A 393 -17.61 3.39 1.19
CA ILE A 393 -17.79 3.30 2.64
C ILE A 393 -16.96 2.13 3.21
N ALA A 394 -16.27 2.37 4.31
CA ALA A 394 -15.44 1.36 4.97
C ALA A 394 -15.48 1.47 6.50
N THR A 395 -15.21 0.36 7.18
CA THR A 395 -15.05 0.35 8.64
C THR A 395 -13.73 1.02 9.08
N SER A 396 -13.55 1.15 10.40
CA SER A 396 -12.32 1.64 11.02
C SER A 396 -11.10 0.75 10.76
N GLY A 397 -9.91 1.31 10.92
CA GLY A 397 -8.67 0.53 10.92
C GLY A 397 -8.32 0.04 9.51
N PRO A 398 -8.23 -1.27 9.27
CA PRO A 398 -7.86 -1.81 7.96
C PRO A 398 -8.80 -1.36 6.84
N GLY A 399 -10.09 -1.21 7.11
CA GLY A 399 -11.03 -0.71 6.09
C GLY A 399 -10.68 0.71 5.63
N THR A 400 -10.33 1.58 6.56
CA THR A 400 -9.82 2.93 6.26
C THR A 400 -8.50 2.90 5.50
N SER A 401 -7.52 2.10 5.95
CA SER A 401 -6.20 2.08 5.30
C SER A 401 -6.21 1.43 3.91
N ASN A 402 -7.11 0.49 3.66
CA ASN A 402 -7.27 -0.16 2.35
C ASN A 402 -7.85 0.78 1.27
N LEU A 403 -8.41 1.93 1.65
CA LEU A 403 -8.91 2.93 0.70
C LEU A 403 -7.81 3.83 0.15
N VAL A 404 -6.64 3.91 0.79
CA VAL A 404 -5.60 4.94 0.54
C VAL A 404 -5.23 5.01 -0.94
N THR A 405 -4.93 3.87 -1.58
CA THR A 405 -4.56 3.83 -3.00
C THR A 405 -5.70 4.30 -3.90
N GLY A 406 -6.93 3.84 -3.66
CA GLY A 406 -8.08 4.28 -4.45
C GLY A 406 -8.40 5.78 -4.30
N LEU A 407 -8.15 6.34 -3.12
CA LEU A 407 -8.35 7.76 -2.84
C LEU A 407 -7.32 8.65 -3.54
N VAL A 408 -6.03 8.28 -3.52
CA VAL A 408 -5.00 9.03 -4.24
C VAL A 408 -5.20 8.94 -5.75
N THR A 409 -5.54 7.76 -6.29
CA THR A 409 -5.85 7.62 -7.72
C THR A 409 -7.03 8.53 -8.12
N ALA A 410 -8.10 8.58 -7.33
CA ALA A 410 -9.23 9.46 -7.64
C ALA A 410 -8.88 10.94 -7.51
N THR A 411 -8.08 11.33 -6.51
CA THR A 411 -7.70 12.73 -6.28
C THR A 411 -6.79 13.25 -7.39
N ASP A 412 -5.72 12.53 -7.70
CA ASP A 412 -4.73 12.98 -8.68
C ASP A 412 -5.24 12.87 -10.12
N GLU A 413 -6.31 12.11 -10.35
CA GLU A 413 -6.94 11.96 -11.66
C GLU A 413 -8.31 12.61 -11.74
N GLY A 414 -8.53 13.68 -10.96
CA GLY A 414 -9.68 14.57 -11.11
C GLY A 414 -11.04 13.90 -10.93
N ALA A 415 -11.12 12.77 -10.23
CA ALA A 415 -12.35 12.00 -10.08
C ALA A 415 -13.05 12.39 -8.78
N PRO A 416 -14.20 13.10 -8.83
CA PRO A 416 -14.93 13.48 -7.63
C PRO A 416 -15.42 12.23 -6.89
N MET A 417 -15.08 12.13 -5.60
CA MET A 417 -15.45 10.98 -4.76
C MET A 417 -15.57 11.38 -3.28
N VAL A 418 -16.46 10.72 -2.53
CA VAL A 418 -16.57 10.86 -1.08
C VAL A 418 -16.38 9.49 -0.43
N ALA A 419 -15.37 9.37 0.44
CA ALA A 419 -15.15 8.21 1.29
C ALA A 419 -15.74 8.44 2.68
N ILE A 420 -16.58 7.51 3.14
CA ILE A 420 -17.13 7.53 4.50
C ILE A 420 -16.47 6.40 5.29
N VAL A 421 -15.76 6.74 6.37
CA VAL A 421 -15.02 5.76 7.16
C VAL A 421 -15.49 5.75 8.61
N GLY A 422 -15.75 4.56 9.15
CA GLY A 422 -15.98 4.40 10.59
C GLY A 422 -14.71 4.64 11.39
N SER A 423 -14.85 5.10 12.63
CA SER A 423 -13.74 5.17 13.57
C SER A 423 -14.14 4.68 14.96
N VAL A 424 -13.14 4.44 15.81
CA VAL A 424 -13.39 4.05 17.20
C VAL A 424 -14.12 5.17 17.95
N GLN A 425 -14.77 4.83 19.05
CA GLN A 425 -15.48 5.84 19.84
C GLN A 425 -14.52 6.96 20.29
N ARG A 426 -15.02 8.19 20.39
CA ARG A 426 -14.19 9.38 20.70
C ARG A 426 -13.28 9.19 21.92
N SER A 427 -13.81 8.61 23.00
CA SER A 427 -13.05 8.32 24.24
C SER A 427 -11.90 7.31 24.06
N HIS A 428 -11.84 6.61 22.93
CA HIS A 428 -10.86 5.58 22.58
C HIS A 428 -9.87 6.01 21.51
N MET A 429 -9.98 7.21 20.93
CA MET A 429 -9.13 7.68 19.82
C MET A 429 -7.63 7.63 20.14
N LEU A 430 -7.24 7.86 21.40
CA LEU A 430 -5.84 7.81 21.85
C LEU A 430 -5.42 6.46 22.43
N LYS A 431 -6.34 5.49 22.50
CA LYS A 431 -6.07 4.15 23.02
C LYS A 431 -5.57 3.25 21.89
N LYS A 432 -4.58 2.40 22.19
CA LYS A 432 -4.25 1.23 21.37
C LYS A 432 -5.34 0.19 21.55
N THR A 433 -6.40 0.30 20.76
CA THR A 433 -7.56 -0.61 20.74
C THR A 433 -7.79 -1.15 19.33
N HIS A 434 -8.63 -2.17 19.19
CA HIS A 434 -8.93 -2.80 17.91
C HIS A 434 -9.35 -1.77 16.87
N GLN A 435 -8.65 -1.77 15.73
CA GLN A 435 -8.94 -0.92 14.56
C GLN A 435 -8.84 0.59 14.83
N SER A 436 -8.18 1.01 15.92
CA SER A 436 -7.82 2.41 16.15
C SER A 436 -6.61 2.78 15.30
N LEU A 437 -6.72 3.85 14.52
CA LEU A 437 -5.62 4.50 13.81
C LEU A 437 -5.90 6.00 13.64
N ARG A 438 -4.87 6.78 13.30
CA ARG A 438 -5.00 8.22 12.98
C ARG A 438 -5.55 8.39 11.57
N GLY A 439 -6.83 8.08 11.38
CA GLY A 439 -7.45 7.93 10.06
C GLY A 439 -7.46 9.21 9.25
N ILE A 440 -7.86 10.32 9.87
CA ILE A 440 -7.86 11.63 9.20
C ILE A 440 -6.46 11.94 8.67
N GLU A 441 -5.42 11.78 9.48
CA GLU A 441 -4.04 12.08 9.08
C GLU A 441 -3.47 11.14 8.01
N LEU A 442 -3.92 9.88 8.01
CA LEU A 442 -3.59 8.94 6.94
C LEU A 442 -4.24 9.35 5.61
N LEU A 443 -5.47 9.88 5.67
CA LEU A 443 -6.26 10.22 4.49
C LEU A 443 -6.00 11.64 3.97
N THR A 444 -5.56 12.57 4.82
CA THR A 444 -5.22 13.96 4.45
C THR A 444 -4.27 14.05 3.24
N PRO A 445 -3.15 13.31 3.15
CA PRO A 445 -2.24 13.44 2.01
C PRO A 445 -2.74 12.82 0.70
N VAL A 446 -3.84 12.05 0.74
CA VAL A 446 -4.38 11.32 -0.43
C VAL A 446 -5.80 11.76 -0.82
N THR A 447 -6.28 12.87 -0.23
CA THR A 447 -7.59 13.46 -0.50
C THR A 447 -7.47 14.98 -0.53
N LYS A 448 -8.40 15.65 -1.20
CA LYS A 448 -8.54 17.12 -1.12
C LYS A 448 -8.81 17.59 0.30
N LYS A 449 -9.61 16.81 1.03
CA LYS A 449 -10.01 17.12 2.40
C LYS A 449 -10.39 15.84 3.14
N ALA A 450 -9.83 15.67 4.32
CA ALA A 450 -10.23 14.66 5.29
C ALA A 450 -10.71 15.35 6.57
N ALA A 451 -11.93 15.06 6.98
CA ALA A 451 -12.54 15.61 8.20
C ALA A 451 -13.19 14.50 9.03
N GLY A 452 -13.42 14.74 10.31
CA GLY A 452 -14.16 13.79 11.14
C GLY A 452 -15.05 14.48 12.16
N ALA A 453 -16.20 13.88 12.42
CA ALA A 453 -17.16 14.40 13.37
C ALA A 453 -16.63 14.24 14.80
N THR A 454 -16.63 15.32 15.57
CA THR A 454 -16.27 15.33 16.99
C THR A 454 -17.48 15.52 17.90
N VAL A 455 -18.56 16.09 17.34
CA VAL A 455 -19.90 16.20 17.94
C VAL A 455 -20.97 15.87 16.90
N GLU A 456 -22.15 15.51 17.36
CA GLU A 456 -23.28 15.03 16.56
C GLU A 456 -23.75 16.08 15.54
N ASP A 457 -23.71 17.36 15.92
CA ASP A 457 -24.14 18.49 15.07
C ASP A 457 -23.24 18.76 13.87
N GLN A 458 -22.01 18.23 13.86
CA GLN A 458 -21.09 18.39 12.72
C GLN A 458 -21.39 17.45 11.56
N VAL A 459 -22.21 16.41 11.75
CA VAL A 459 -22.42 15.36 10.73
C VAL A 459 -23.00 15.95 9.44
N ALA A 460 -24.06 16.76 9.54
CA ALA A 460 -24.68 17.38 8.36
C ALA A 460 -23.70 18.31 7.62
N GLU A 461 -22.94 19.12 8.36
CA GLU A 461 -22.01 20.11 7.80
C GLU A 461 -20.83 19.44 7.09
N ILE A 462 -20.23 18.42 7.72
CA ILE A 462 -19.10 17.68 7.15
C ILE A 462 -19.55 16.92 5.90
N MET A 463 -20.74 16.33 5.89
CA MET A 463 -21.27 15.67 4.70
C MET A 463 -21.46 16.68 3.55
N LEU A 464 -22.11 17.82 3.80
CA LEU A 464 -22.29 18.86 2.79
C LEU A 464 -20.95 19.35 2.22
N ASP A 465 -20.01 19.64 3.10
CA ASP A 465 -18.68 20.13 2.76
C ASP A 465 -17.87 19.11 1.94
N ALA A 466 -17.88 17.83 2.33
CA ALA A 466 -17.17 16.77 1.61
C ALA A 466 -17.64 16.61 0.15
N PHE A 467 -18.95 16.66 -0.10
CA PHE A 467 -19.51 16.56 -1.45
C PHE A 467 -19.18 17.81 -2.30
N ARG A 468 -19.28 19.01 -1.72
CA ARG A 468 -18.95 20.25 -2.42
C ARG A 468 -17.46 20.31 -2.76
N GLU A 469 -16.61 19.97 -1.80
CA GLU A 469 -15.16 19.97 -2.00
C GLU A 469 -14.72 18.92 -3.04
N ALA A 470 -15.33 17.73 -3.06
CA ALA A 470 -15.03 16.71 -4.06
C ALA A 470 -15.28 17.19 -5.50
N THR A 471 -16.30 18.02 -5.71
CA THR A 471 -16.71 18.53 -7.05
C THR A 471 -16.11 19.88 -7.44
N ALA A 472 -15.62 20.67 -6.47
CA ALA A 472 -14.90 21.90 -6.76
C ALA A 472 -13.57 21.60 -7.46
N TYR A 473 -13.15 22.45 -8.41
CA TYR A 473 -11.91 22.22 -9.14
C TYR A 473 -10.67 22.64 -8.31
N PRO A 474 -9.55 21.87 -8.39
CA PRO A 474 -9.42 20.59 -9.10
C PRO A 474 -10.28 19.51 -8.41
N GLN A 475 -11.03 18.72 -9.17
CA GLN A 475 -11.89 17.68 -8.61
C GLN A 475 -11.06 16.56 -7.97
N GLY A 476 -11.64 15.82 -7.03
CA GLY A 476 -10.91 14.74 -6.37
C GLY A 476 -11.65 14.11 -5.22
N ALA A 477 -10.97 13.24 -4.47
CA ALA A 477 -11.59 12.54 -3.35
C ALA A 477 -11.61 13.38 -2.07
N THR A 478 -12.64 13.19 -1.25
CA THR A 478 -12.71 13.65 0.14
C THR A 478 -12.98 12.47 1.07
N ALA A 479 -12.69 12.65 2.36
CA ALA A 479 -12.92 11.63 3.37
C ALA A 479 -13.63 12.19 4.61
N VAL A 480 -14.62 11.44 5.10
CA VAL A 480 -15.39 11.74 6.30
C VAL A 480 -15.21 10.58 7.29
N SER A 481 -14.62 10.87 8.45
CA SER A 481 -14.46 9.93 9.56
C SER A 481 -15.56 10.09 10.60
N LEU A 482 -16.31 9.01 10.84
CA LEU A 482 -17.46 9.00 11.74
C LEU A 482 -17.20 8.06 12.93
N PRO A 483 -17.00 8.58 14.16
CA PRO A 483 -16.87 7.76 15.36
C PRO A 483 -18.11 6.92 15.62
N ILE A 484 -17.92 5.67 16.02
CA ILE A 484 -19.04 4.74 16.30
C ILE A 484 -20.04 5.31 17.31
N ASP A 485 -19.59 6.05 18.34
CA ASP A 485 -20.48 6.63 19.35
C ASP A 485 -21.34 7.79 18.81
N ILE A 486 -20.88 8.47 17.74
CA ILE A 486 -21.69 9.44 17.00
C ILE A 486 -22.66 8.72 16.05
N MET A 487 -22.37 7.49 15.62
CA MET A 487 -23.18 6.71 14.67
C MET A 487 -24.09 5.65 15.33
N LEU A 488 -24.39 5.77 16.63
CA LEU A 488 -25.28 4.85 17.35
C LEU A 488 -26.76 5.15 17.05
N THR A 489 -27.43 4.25 16.34
CA THR A 489 -28.88 4.27 16.07
C THR A 489 -29.70 4.35 17.36
N GLY A 490 -30.76 5.15 17.38
CA GLY A 490 -31.65 5.32 18.53
C GLY A 490 -31.05 6.09 19.73
N VAL A 491 -29.77 6.44 19.69
CA VAL A 491 -29.06 7.11 20.79
C VAL A 491 -28.51 8.46 20.35
N SER A 492 -27.75 8.49 19.25
CA SER A 492 -27.07 9.69 18.78
C SER A 492 -27.99 10.53 17.91
N LYS A 493 -28.26 11.78 18.35
CA LYS A 493 -29.13 12.72 17.66
C LYS A 493 -28.48 14.09 17.54
N SER A 494 -28.72 14.75 16.41
CA SER A 494 -28.28 16.11 16.12
C SER A 494 -29.47 17.09 16.10
N THR A 495 -29.19 18.35 16.44
CA THR A 495 -30.10 19.49 16.27
C THR A 495 -30.13 20.03 14.84
N ILE A 496 -29.17 19.65 14.00
CA ILE A 496 -29.02 20.10 12.62
C ILE A 496 -29.44 18.97 11.68
N PRO A 497 -30.51 19.13 10.88
CA PRO A 497 -30.92 18.11 9.91
C PRO A 497 -29.98 18.08 8.69
N ALA A 498 -30.13 17.06 7.85
CA ALA A 498 -29.47 17.04 6.55
C ALA A 498 -29.86 18.25 5.70
N PHE A 499 -28.91 18.76 4.91
CA PHE A 499 -29.14 19.91 4.04
C PHE A 499 -29.96 19.51 2.79
N PRO A 500 -30.73 20.45 2.20
CA PRO A 500 -31.50 20.17 0.98
C PRO A 500 -30.57 19.93 -0.22
N SER A 501 -31.04 19.21 -1.24
CA SER A 501 -30.27 18.87 -2.46
C SER A 501 -29.60 20.06 -3.14
N SER A 502 -30.24 21.24 -3.13
CA SER A 502 -29.67 22.45 -3.75
C SER A 502 -28.37 22.91 -3.10
N ALA A 503 -28.13 22.56 -1.83
CA ALA A 503 -26.90 22.93 -1.12
C ALA A 503 -25.68 22.12 -1.59
N PHE A 504 -25.90 20.87 -2.01
CA PHE A 504 -24.84 19.95 -2.45
C PHE A 504 -24.26 20.30 -3.82
N VAL A 505 -24.88 21.22 -4.56
CA VAL A 505 -24.36 21.72 -5.84
C VAL A 505 -23.27 22.75 -5.58
N SER A 506 -22.05 22.47 -6.05
CA SER A 506 -20.95 23.44 -6.00
C SER A 506 -21.22 24.63 -6.93
N PRO A 507 -20.86 25.87 -6.55
CA PRO A 507 -21.01 27.04 -7.40
C PRO A 507 -20.22 26.90 -8.71
N ASN A 508 -20.79 27.38 -9.80
CA ASN A 508 -20.13 27.41 -11.10
C ASN A 508 -19.14 28.58 -11.20
N TYR A 509 -18.12 28.42 -12.04
CA TYR A 509 -17.17 29.48 -12.37
C TYR A 509 -17.75 30.38 -13.47
N GLY A 510 -17.48 31.69 -13.35
CA GLY A 510 -17.66 32.64 -14.46
C GLY A 510 -16.51 32.54 -15.47
N PRO A 511 -16.55 33.32 -16.58
CA PRO A 511 -15.44 33.41 -17.51
C PRO A 511 -14.30 34.24 -16.92
N SER A 512 -13.15 34.20 -17.60
CA SER A 512 -12.04 35.12 -17.37
C SER A 512 -12.42 36.55 -17.77
N SER A 513 -11.60 37.53 -17.38
CA SER A 513 -11.87 38.93 -17.70
C SER A 513 -11.80 39.20 -19.21
N GLU A 514 -12.58 40.15 -19.70
CA GLU A 514 -12.57 40.51 -21.12
C GLU A 514 -11.19 40.90 -21.63
N GLN A 515 -10.37 41.56 -20.79
CA GLN A 515 -9.00 41.94 -21.13
C GLN A 515 -8.10 40.72 -21.40
N ILE A 516 -8.24 39.67 -20.59
CA ILE A 516 -7.49 38.42 -20.78
C ILE A 516 -7.96 37.71 -22.06
N ILE A 517 -9.27 37.67 -22.30
CA ILE A 517 -9.84 37.11 -23.53
C ILE A 517 -9.33 37.86 -24.77
N ASP A 518 -9.32 39.19 -24.75
CA ASP A 518 -8.86 40.01 -25.87
C ASP A 518 -7.34 39.84 -26.12
N GLU A 519 -6.54 39.66 -25.06
CA GLU A 519 -5.11 39.36 -25.18
C GLU A 519 -4.87 37.95 -25.76
N ALA A 520 -5.65 36.95 -25.32
CA ALA A 520 -5.60 35.60 -25.87
C ALA A 520 -5.92 35.61 -27.37
N ILE A 521 -6.95 36.36 -27.79
CA ILE A 521 -7.32 36.50 -29.21
C ILE A 521 -6.16 37.06 -30.03
N LYS A 522 -5.51 38.14 -29.58
CA LYS A 522 -4.35 38.72 -30.29
C LYS A 522 -3.21 37.71 -30.47
N ARG A 523 -2.95 36.90 -29.44
CA ARG A 523 -1.92 35.84 -29.50
C ARG A 523 -2.30 34.75 -30.47
N ILE A 524 -3.55 34.28 -30.43
CA ILE A 524 -4.05 33.24 -31.34
C ILE A 524 -4.03 33.73 -32.80
N GLN A 525 -4.42 34.99 -33.05
CA GLN A 525 -4.41 35.59 -34.39
C GLN A 525 -3.00 35.83 -34.94
N SER A 526 -2.01 36.08 -34.07
CA SER A 526 -0.63 36.33 -34.48
C SER A 526 0.20 35.04 -34.63
N ALA A 527 -0.24 33.93 -34.04
CA ALA A 527 0.41 32.63 -34.16
C ALA A 527 0.36 32.08 -35.59
N LYS A 528 1.47 31.47 -36.03
CA LYS A 528 1.59 30.85 -37.36
C LYS A 528 1.29 29.36 -37.33
N ALA A 529 1.44 28.73 -36.18
CA ALA A 529 1.32 27.30 -35.98
C ALA A 529 0.60 26.96 -34.66
N PRO A 530 -0.63 27.48 -34.40
CA PRO A 530 -1.33 27.23 -33.15
C PRO A 530 -1.76 25.76 -33.05
N VAL A 531 -1.61 25.18 -31.85
CA VAL A 531 -2.04 23.81 -31.52
C VAL A 531 -2.90 23.85 -30.25
N LEU A 532 -4.02 23.12 -30.26
CA LEU A 532 -4.83 22.90 -29.09
C LEU A 532 -4.36 21.63 -28.37
N PHE A 533 -3.99 21.75 -27.10
CA PHE A 533 -3.53 20.62 -26.28
C PHE A 533 -4.55 20.36 -25.17
N LEU A 534 -5.32 19.29 -25.34
CA LEU A 534 -6.42 18.93 -24.46
C LEU A 534 -5.91 18.02 -23.32
N GLY A 535 -6.15 18.43 -22.09
CA GLY A 535 -5.94 17.59 -20.91
C GLY A 535 -7.24 16.96 -20.39
N MET A 536 -7.14 16.27 -19.27
CA MET A 536 -8.22 15.52 -18.63
C MET A 536 -9.54 16.30 -18.51
N ARG A 537 -9.46 17.58 -18.11
CA ARG A 537 -10.64 18.42 -17.84
C ARG A 537 -11.31 18.94 -19.12
N ALA A 538 -10.63 18.87 -20.27
CA ALA A 538 -11.26 19.18 -21.56
C ALA A 538 -12.35 18.17 -21.94
N ALA A 539 -12.25 16.94 -21.45
CA ALA A 539 -13.22 15.86 -21.69
C ALA A 539 -14.38 15.86 -20.70
N ASP A 540 -14.48 16.83 -19.79
CA ASP A 540 -15.57 16.89 -18.81
C ASP A 540 -16.91 17.26 -19.49
N PRO A 541 -18.06 16.72 -19.01
CA PRO A 541 -19.37 16.94 -19.65
C PRO A 541 -19.76 18.42 -19.85
N GLY A 542 -19.25 19.33 -19.01
CA GLY A 542 -19.51 20.76 -19.12
C GLY A 542 -18.56 21.53 -20.05
N VAL A 543 -17.49 20.91 -20.55
CA VAL A 543 -16.41 21.56 -21.32
C VAL A 543 -16.35 21.04 -22.75
N ILE A 544 -16.57 19.74 -22.93
CA ILE A 544 -16.40 19.03 -24.20
C ILE A 544 -17.15 19.67 -25.37
N ASP A 545 -18.41 20.06 -25.19
CA ASP A 545 -19.21 20.65 -26.26
C ASP A 545 -18.66 22.01 -26.70
N ALA A 546 -18.07 22.78 -25.79
CA ALA A 546 -17.44 24.06 -26.14
C ALA A 546 -16.13 23.85 -26.91
N VAL A 547 -15.33 22.85 -26.54
CA VAL A 547 -14.12 22.46 -27.29
C VAL A 547 -14.48 22.07 -28.72
N GLN A 548 -15.49 21.22 -28.89
CA GLN A 548 -15.90 20.78 -30.23
C GLN A 548 -16.50 21.92 -31.06
N ARG A 549 -17.35 22.78 -30.48
CA ARG A 549 -17.87 23.97 -31.17
C ARG A 549 -16.77 24.95 -31.54
N PHE A 550 -15.76 25.14 -30.69
CA PHE A 550 -14.60 25.98 -30.99
C PHE A 550 -13.84 25.43 -32.21
N LEU A 551 -13.52 24.13 -32.23
CA LEU A 551 -12.79 23.50 -33.33
C LEU A 551 -13.59 23.45 -34.65
N GLN A 552 -14.91 23.32 -34.58
CA GLN A 552 -15.78 23.41 -35.78
C GLN A 552 -15.71 24.80 -36.43
N LYS A 553 -15.65 25.87 -35.61
CA LYS A 553 -15.58 27.25 -36.12
C LYS A 553 -14.16 27.64 -36.51
N HIS A 554 -13.18 27.21 -35.72
CA HIS A 554 -11.76 27.54 -35.84
C HIS A 554 -10.91 26.27 -35.88
N PRO A 555 -10.84 25.56 -37.03
CA PRO A 555 -10.12 24.30 -37.13
C PRO A 555 -8.63 24.48 -36.86
N MET A 556 -8.12 23.75 -35.86
CA MET A 556 -6.71 23.71 -35.46
C MET A 556 -6.28 22.26 -35.19
N PRO A 557 -5.01 21.91 -35.36
CA PRO A 557 -4.48 20.63 -34.88
C PRO A 557 -4.70 20.44 -33.38
N VAL A 558 -5.02 19.22 -33.00
CA VAL A 558 -5.31 18.82 -31.62
C VAL A 558 -4.39 17.69 -31.19
N VAL A 559 -3.82 17.84 -30.00
CA VAL A 559 -3.15 16.78 -29.25
C VAL A 559 -3.94 16.53 -27.96
N GLU A 560 -4.10 15.26 -27.59
CA GLU A 560 -4.74 14.85 -26.33
C GLU A 560 -3.68 14.31 -25.35
N THR A 561 -3.85 14.52 -24.05
CA THR A 561 -3.27 13.61 -23.05
C THR A 561 -4.00 12.26 -23.08
N PHE A 562 -3.53 11.26 -22.35
CA PHE A 562 -4.25 9.99 -22.29
C PHE A 562 -5.62 10.08 -21.63
N GLN A 563 -5.83 10.96 -20.64
CA GLN A 563 -7.15 11.12 -20.00
C GLN A 563 -8.09 12.07 -20.76
N ALA A 564 -7.57 12.85 -21.71
CA ALA A 564 -8.39 13.63 -22.65
C ALA A 564 -9.04 12.76 -23.74
N ALA A 565 -8.78 11.46 -23.75
CA ALA A 565 -9.26 10.54 -24.78
C ALA A 565 -10.77 10.65 -25.04
N GLY A 566 -11.10 10.85 -26.32
CA GLY A 566 -12.49 11.00 -26.76
C GLY A 566 -13.01 12.43 -26.65
N ALA A 567 -12.16 13.41 -26.32
CA ALA A 567 -12.51 14.81 -26.44
C ALA A 567 -12.73 15.20 -27.91
N ILE A 568 -11.97 14.59 -28.84
CA ILE A 568 -12.21 14.73 -30.27
C ILE A 568 -13.25 13.74 -30.77
N SER A 569 -14.32 14.29 -31.36
CA SER A 569 -15.35 13.50 -32.03
C SER A 569 -14.86 12.98 -33.38
N LYS A 570 -15.54 11.96 -33.90
CA LYS A 570 -15.21 11.36 -35.19
C LYS A 570 -15.19 12.36 -36.36
N ASP A 571 -16.10 13.33 -36.35
CA ASP A 571 -16.18 14.36 -37.40
C ASP A 571 -14.98 15.32 -37.38
N LEU A 572 -14.41 15.53 -36.19
CA LEU A 572 -13.23 16.37 -35.96
C LEU A 572 -11.91 15.57 -35.99
N PHE A 573 -11.97 14.26 -36.23
CA PHE A 573 -10.79 13.39 -36.16
C PHE A 573 -9.69 13.73 -37.19
N HIS A 574 -10.05 14.42 -38.28
CA HIS A 574 -9.08 14.96 -39.25
C HIS A 574 -8.17 16.06 -38.65
N LEU A 575 -8.47 16.55 -37.45
CA LEU A 575 -7.65 17.48 -36.67
C LEU A 575 -6.87 16.79 -35.55
N PHE A 576 -7.02 15.47 -35.35
CA PHE A 576 -6.42 14.75 -34.23
C PHE A 576 -5.04 14.20 -34.59
N TYR A 577 -4.01 14.61 -33.85
CA TYR A 577 -2.60 14.24 -34.08
C TYR A 577 -2.10 13.18 -33.10
N GLY A 578 -3.03 12.49 -32.43
CA GLY A 578 -2.73 11.43 -31.48
C GLY A 578 -2.69 11.91 -30.05
N ARG A 579 -2.41 10.97 -29.15
CA ARG A 579 -2.21 11.25 -27.74
C ARG A 579 -0.73 11.28 -27.40
N VAL A 580 -0.34 12.15 -26.48
CA VAL A 580 1.02 12.25 -25.95
C VAL A 580 1.05 11.86 -24.47
N GLY A 581 2.19 11.34 -24.04
CA GLY A 581 2.41 10.81 -22.70
C GLY A 581 3.50 9.76 -22.71
N LEU A 582 4.12 9.53 -21.55
CA LEU A 582 5.14 8.52 -21.27
C LEU A 582 6.48 8.69 -22.03
N PHE A 583 6.46 8.66 -23.37
CA PHE A 583 7.64 8.75 -24.22
C PHE A 583 7.45 9.78 -25.34
N ARG A 584 8.43 10.69 -25.47
CA ARG A 584 8.47 11.76 -26.49
C ARG A 584 8.91 11.24 -27.86
N ASN A 585 8.04 10.51 -28.52
CA ASN A 585 8.27 9.97 -29.87
C ASN A 585 6.99 9.80 -30.69
N GLN A 586 5.90 10.48 -30.31
CA GLN A 586 4.61 10.35 -30.97
C GLN A 586 4.40 11.45 -32.04
N PRO A 587 3.51 11.24 -33.03
CA PRO A 587 3.10 12.27 -33.98
C PRO A 587 2.67 13.58 -33.30
N GLY A 588 1.98 13.49 -32.15
CA GLY A 588 1.61 14.64 -31.33
C GLY A 588 2.82 15.42 -30.80
N ASP A 589 3.90 14.75 -30.37
CA ASP A 589 5.13 15.43 -29.93
C ASP A 589 5.81 16.18 -31.08
N LYS A 590 5.83 15.58 -32.28
CA LYS A 590 6.34 16.22 -33.50
C LYS A 590 5.53 17.46 -33.86
N LEU A 591 4.21 17.39 -33.71
CA LEU A 591 3.33 18.54 -33.94
C LEU A 591 3.59 19.66 -32.90
N LEU A 592 3.68 19.32 -31.61
CA LEU A 592 4.00 20.29 -30.56
C LEU A 592 5.35 20.96 -30.81
N ALA A 593 6.36 20.22 -31.28
CA ALA A 593 7.67 20.78 -31.63
C ALA A 593 7.62 21.75 -32.84
N LEU A 594 6.67 21.60 -33.75
CA LEU A 594 6.45 22.51 -34.88
C LEU A 594 5.64 23.77 -34.51
N SER A 595 5.00 23.77 -33.34
CA SER A 595 4.15 24.85 -32.88
C SER A 595 4.97 26.08 -32.48
N ASP A 596 4.35 27.26 -32.60
CA ASP A 596 4.77 28.51 -31.97
C ASP A 596 3.83 28.95 -30.83
N LEU A 597 2.61 28.41 -30.77
CA LEU A 597 1.60 28.66 -29.74
C LEU A 597 0.88 27.37 -29.36
N VAL A 598 0.92 27.01 -28.07
CA VAL A 598 0.13 25.92 -27.50
C VAL A 598 -0.94 26.48 -26.59
N ILE A 599 -2.19 26.15 -26.91
CA ILE A 599 -3.36 26.49 -26.09
C ILE A 599 -3.72 25.23 -25.31
N THR A 600 -3.32 25.19 -24.05
CA THR A 600 -3.72 24.07 -23.18
C THR A 600 -5.14 24.30 -22.65
N VAL A 601 -5.99 23.27 -22.70
CA VAL A 601 -7.36 23.30 -22.17
C VAL A 601 -7.50 22.21 -21.12
N GLY A 602 -7.75 22.61 -19.87
CA GLY A 602 -7.98 21.66 -18.79
C GLY A 602 -6.80 20.70 -18.54
N PHE A 603 -5.58 21.20 -18.71
CA PHE A 603 -4.35 20.42 -18.70
C PHE A 603 -3.72 20.39 -17.31
N ASP A 604 -3.44 19.18 -16.85
CA ASP A 604 -2.69 18.91 -15.64
C ASP A 604 -1.29 18.40 -16.01
N GLN A 605 -0.25 19.04 -15.49
CA GLN A 605 1.14 18.65 -15.81
C GLN A 605 1.47 17.24 -15.36
N ALA A 606 0.76 16.71 -14.35
CA ALA A 606 0.92 15.34 -13.90
C ALA A 606 0.55 14.30 -14.97
N GLU A 607 -0.19 14.69 -16.02
CA GLU A 607 -0.52 13.81 -17.15
C GLU A 607 0.63 13.66 -18.16
N TYR A 608 1.47 14.68 -18.29
CA TYR A 608 2.66 14.67 -19.15
C TYR A 608 3.58 15.85 -18.81
N ASP A 609 4.74 15.55 -18.24
CA ASP A 609 5.67 16.57 -17.77
C ASP A 609 6.14 17.51 -18.89
N ALA A 610 6.14 18.81 -18.61
CA ALA A 610 6.46 19.84 -19.60
C ALA A 610 7.93 19.86 -20.02
N ASP A 611 8.83 19.37 -19.19
CA ASP A 611 10.25 19.18 -19.54
C ASP A 611 10.43 18.12 -20.64
N VAL A 612 9.45 17.23 -20.83
CA VAL A 612 9.44 16.26 -21.91
C VAL A 612 8.98 16.90 -23.21
N TRP A 613 7.77 17.48 -23.27
CA TRP A 613 7.23 17.98 -24.56
C TRP A 613 7.67 19.39 -24.94
N ASN A 614 7.91 20.27 -23.96
CA ASN A 614 8.39 21.64 -24.16
C ASN A 614 9.87 21.80 -23.75
N ALA A 615 10.69 20.76 -23.95
CA ALA A 615 12.11 20.76 -23.58
C ALA A 615 12.92 21.93 -24.18
N ALA A 616 12.56 22.38 -25.40
CA ALA A 616 13.21 23.50 -26.07
C ALA A 616 12.79 24.88 -25.52
N ASN A 617 11.70 24.92 -24.73
CA ASN A 617 11.15 26.10 -24.06
C ASN A 617 10.95 27.31 -25.00
N HIS A 618 10.58 27.06 -26.26
CA HIS A 618 10.37 28.10 -27.27
C HIS A 618 8.90 28.45 -27.48
N LEU A 619 7.98 27.67 -26.90
CA LEU A 619 6.54 27.79 -27.12
C LEU A 619 5.94 28.98 -26.36
N ASP A 620 5.07 29.74 -27.01
CA ASP A 620 4.09 30.57 -26.32
C ASP A 620 2.98 29.67 -25.78
N ILE A 621 2.64 29.76 -24.50
CA ILE A 621 1.67 28.87 -23.85
C ILE A 621 0.51 29.71 -23.29
N LEU A 622 -0.71 29.37 -23.70
CA LEU A 622 -1.93 29.84 -23.05
C LEU A 622 -2.48 28.72 -22.19
N HIS A 623 -2.70 29.00 -20.91
CA HIS A 623 -3.27 28.05 -19.95
C HIS A 623 -4.74 28.37 -19.70
N LEU A 624 -5.65 27.57 -20.24
CA LEU A 624 -7.08 27.76 -20.11
C LEU A 624 -7.65 26.64 -19.22
N ASP A 625 -8.02 26.99 -17.99
CA ASP A 625 -8.46 26.02 -17.00
C ASP A 625 -9.32 26.66 -15.89
N PHE A 626 -9.91 25.83 -15.03
CA PHE A 626 -10.57 26.24 -13.79
C PHE A 626 -9.56 26.66 -12.70
N VAL A 627 -8.35 26.11 -12.76
CA VAL A 627 -7.29 26.26 -11.75
C VAL A 627 -6.10 26.99 -12.35
N PRO A 628 -5.34 27.78 -11.58
CA PRO A 628 -4.07 28.34 -12.04
C PRO A 628 -3.07 27.26 -12.44
N ALA A 629 -2.12 27.62 -13.30
CA ALA A 629 -1.04 26.71 -13.70
C ALA A 629 -0.02 26.49 -12.57
N ASP A 630 0.47 25.26 -12.43
CA ASP A 630 1.66 24.99 -11.64
C ASP A 630 2.92 25.49 -12.36
N TRP A 631 3.43 26.65 -11.96
CA TRP A 631 4.53 27.29 -12.67
C TRP A 631 5.85 26.51 -12.58
N GLY A 632 6.46 26.26 -13.73
CA GLY A 632 7.77 25.60 -13.86
C GLY A 632 8.62 26.20 -14.97
N TYR A 633 9.91 25.85 -15.03
CA TYR A 633 10.82 26.37 -16.07
C TYR A 633 10.34 26.05 -17.49
N PHE A 634 9.82 24.83 -17.69
CA PHE A 634 9.32 24.34 -18.97
C PHE A 634 7.80 24.52 -19.15
N TYR A 635 7.08 24.93 -18.09
CA TYR A 635 5.67 25.28 -18.16
C TYR A 635 5.46 26.68 -17.55
N ALA A 636 5.65 27.68 -18.41
CA ALA A 636 5.61 29.09 -18.05
C ALA A 636 4.58 29.82 -18.93
N PRO A 637 3.25 29.63 -18.70
CA PRO A 637 2.21 30.25 -19.50
C PRO A 637 2.40 31.76 -19.63
N LYS A 638 2.33 32.29 -20.85
CA LYS A 638 2.35 33.76 -21.04
C LYS A 638 1.04 34.41 -20.67
N LEU A 639 -0.03 33.62 -20.64
CA LEU A 639 -1.36 34.05 -20.25
C LEU A 639 -2.12 32.88 -19.62
N GLU A 640 -2.77 33.15 -18.49
CA GLU A 640 -3.68 32.22 -17.81
C GLU A 640 -5.12 32.72 -17.97
N ILE A 641 -5.96 31.91 -18.61
CA ILE A 641 -7.37 32.18 -18.89
C ILE A 641 -8.20 31.39 -17.87
N ILE A 642 -8.15 31.83 -16.62
CA ILE A 642 -8.77 31.14 -15.48
C ILE A 642 -10.27 31.44 -15.41
N GLY A 643 -11.08 30.40 -15.24
CA GLY A 643 -12.54 30.47 -15.14
C GLY A 643 -13.19 29.23 -15.76
N SER A 644 -14.46 29.32 -16.15
CA SER A 644 -15.13 28.24 -16.90
C SER A 644 -14.49 28.07 -18.28
N PRO A 645 -13.83 26.93 -18.58
CA PRO A 645 -13.25 26.69 -19.89
C PRO A 645 -14.27 26.77 -21.02
N ALA A 646 -15.49 26.30 -20.77
CA ALA A 646 -16.58 26.35 -21.73
C ALA A 646 -16.95 27.80 -22.10
N GLN A 647 -17.19 28.65 -21.10
CA GLN A 647 -17.53 30.06 -21.36
C GLN A 647 -16.35 30.83 -21.96
N ASN A 648 -15.12 30.53 -21.53
CA ASN A 648 -13.91 31.13 -22.10
C ASN A 648 -13.75 30.76 -23.58
N LEU A 649 -13.92 29.48 -23.93
CA LEU A 649 -13.89 29.02 -25.33
C LEU A 649 -15.01 29.64 -26.16
N ASP A 650 -16.21 29.82 -25.59
CA ASP A 650 -17.32 30.48 -26.28
C ASP A 650 -17.02 31.96 -26.57
N LEU A 651 -16.45 32.69 -25.60
CA LEU A 651 -16.05 34.08 -25.77
C LEU A 651 -14.90 34.22 -26.79
N LEU A 652 -13.89 33.36 -26.71
CA LEU A 652 -12.81 33.29 -27.69
C LEU A 652 -13.38 33.01 -29.08
N SER A 653 -14.23 31.98 -29.21
CA SER A 653 -14.87 31.59 -30.46
C SER A 653 -15.67 32.74 -31.08
N GLY A 654 -16.40 33.51 -30.26
CA GLY A 654 -17.24 34.62 -30.70
C GLY A 654 -16.47 35.81 -31.28
N LYS A 655 -15.28 36.10 -30.74
CA LYS A 655 -14.47 37.28 -31.10
C LYS A 655 -13.26 36.97 -32.00
N LEU A 656 -12.83 35.71 -32.09
CA LEU A 656 -11.72 35.31 -32.96
C LEU A 656 -12.15 35.37 -34.43
N ASP A 657 -11.45 36.19 -35.23
CA ASP A 657 -11.75 36.34 -36.66
C ASP A 657 -11.17 35.20 -37.51
N ASN A 658 -9.90 34.85 -37.26
CA ASN A 658 -9.17 33.80 -37.96
C ASN A 658 -8.07 33.20 -37.06
N ALA A 659 -7.60 32.02 -37.46
CA ALA A 659 -6.42 31.38 -36.91
C ALA A 659 -5.61 30.75 -38.04
N ALA A 660 -4.30 30.67 -37.87
CA ALA A 660 -3.45 29.99 -38.84
C ALA A 660 -3.78 28.49 -38.90
N ARG A 661 -3.78 27.94 -40.12
CA ARG A 661 -4.20 26.56 -40.38
C ARG A 661 -3.01 25.62 -40.52
N LEU A 662 -2.34 25.34 -39.41
CA LEU A 662 -1.17 24.45 -39.40
C LEU A 662 -1.47 23.07 -40.02
N GLN A 663 -2.67 22.53 -39.80
CA GLN A 663 -3.15 21.27 -40.36
C GLN A 663 -3.15 21.22 -41.90
N GLU A 664 -3.20 22.37 -42.58
CA GLU A 664 -3.20 22.45 -44.04
C GLU A 664 -1.77 22.43 -44.63
N THR A 665 -0.74 22.54 -43.79
CA THR A 665 0.66 22.49 -44.23
C THR A 665 1.11 21.07 -44.59
N GLU A 666 2.04 20.94 -45.54
CA GLU A 666 2.56 19.63 -45.96
C GLU A 666 3.24 18.86 -44.83
N LYS A 667 3.94 19.56 -43.92
CA LYS A 667 4.55 18.94 -42.74
C LYS A 667 3.50 18.33 -41.81
N ALA A 668 2.44 19.08 -41.51
CA ALA A 668 1.38 18.58 -40.62
C ALA A 668 0.58 17.44 -41.28
N LYS A 669 0.30 17.50 -42.59
CA LYS A 669 -0.33 16.37 -43.31
C LYS A 669 0.53 15.10 -43.25
N ALA A 670 1.84 15.22 -43.38
CA ALA A 670 2.75 14.09 -43.26
C ALA A 670 2.72 13.45 -41.87
N ILE A 671 2.71 14.26 -40.80
CA ILE A 671 2.57 13.79 -39.41
C ILE A 671 1.22 13.10 -39.19
N LEU A 672 0.14 13.67 -39.73
CA LEU A 672 -1.19 13.06 -39.62
C LEU A 672 -1.26 11.70 -40.35
N ASN A 673 -0.60 11.56 -41.50
CA ASN A 673 -0.50 10.27 -42.19
C ASN A 673 0.27 9.23 -41.36
N GLU A 674 1.37 9.63 -40.71
CA GLU A 674 2.16 8.78 -39.82
C GLU A 674 1.31 8.18 -38.69
N LEU A 675 0.40 8.97 -38.10
CA LEU A 675 -0.53 8.51 -37.06
C LEU A 675 -1.41 7.34 -37.52
N HIS A 676 -1.68 7.22 -38.82
CA HIS A 676 -2.57 6.19 -39.39
C HIS A 676 -1.83 5.04 -40.06
N ASP A 677 -0.52 5.16 -40.28
CA ASP A 677 0.24 4.17 -41.04
C ASP A 677 0.35 2.81 -40.35
N TRP A 678 0.27 2.77 -39.02
CA TRP A 678 0.26 1.51 -38.26
C TRP A 678 -0.84 0.54 -38.73
N LYS A 679 -2.00 1.06 -39.19
CA LYS A 679 -3.11 0.21 -39.68
C LYS A 679 -2.75 -0.57 -40.94
N LYS A 680 -1.76 -0.09 -41.69
CA LYS A 680 -1.24 -0.73 -42.92
C LYS A 680 -0.09 -1.69 -42.62
N SER A 681 0.40 -1.74 -41.39
CA SER A 681 1.54 -2.57 -41.04
C SER A 681 1.17 -4.07 -41.10
N PRO A 682 2.14 -4.96 -41.40
CA PRO A 682 1.94 -6.40 -41.32
C PRO A 682 1.45 -6.85 -39.95
N GLU A 683 1.96 -6.27 -38.87
CA GLU A 683 1.63 -6.59 -37.48
C GLU A 683 0.18 -6.25 -37.11
N ALA A 684 -0.43 -5.26 -37.78
CA ALA A 684 -1.84 -4.91 -37.62
C ALA A 684 -2.78 -5.79 -38.47
N SER A 685 -2.24 -6.70 -39.29
CA SER A 685 -3.00 -7.55 -40.22
C SER A 685 -2.64 -9.04 -40.10
N ALA A 686 -1.68 -9.40 -39.25
CA ALA A 686 -1.15 -10.75 -39.14
C ALA A 686 -2.18 -11.69 -38.49
N ASN A 687 -2.66 -12.66 -39.28
CA ASN A 687 -3.60 -13.69 -38.86
C ASN A 687 -2.93 -15.08 -38.95
N ASP A 688 -1.76 -15.22 -38.32
CA ASP A 688 -0.99 -16.47 -38.31
C ASP A 688 -1.81 -17.58 -37.60
N PRO A 689 -1.90 -18.79 -38.18
CA PRO A 689 -2.51 -19.96 -37.52
C PRO A 689 -1.75 -20.43 -36.27
N THR A 690 -0.55 -19.91 -36.03
CA THR A 690 0.33 -20.24 -34.91
C THR A 690 0.90 -18.97 -34.27
N GLY A 691 1.46 -19.08 -33.06
CA GLY A 691 2.14 -17.96 -32.40
C GLY A 691 1.24 -17.14 -31.48
N ARG A 692 1.69 -15.93 -31.12
CA ARG A 692 1.05 -15.04 -30.15
C ARG A 692 0.40 -13.85 -30.84
N VAL A 693 -0.65 -13.30 -30.23
CA VAL A 693 -1.38 -12.15 -30.76
C VAL A 693 -0.53 -10.89 -30.65
N HIS A 694 -0.32 -10.19 -31.77
CA HIS A 694 0.34 -8.89 -31.73
C HIS A 694 -0.63 -7.80 -31.20
N PRO A 695 -0.18 -6.86 -30.34
CA PRO A 695 -0.98 -5.75 -29.82
C PRO A 695 -1.76 -4.96 -30.88
N LEU A 696 -1.11 -4.59 -31.99
CA LEU A 696 -1.77 -3.84 -33.06
C LEU A 696 -2.90 -4.62 -33.75
N TYR A 697 -2.74 -5.94 -33.93
CA TYR A 697 -3.80 -6.78 -34.49
C TYR A 697 -4.99 -6.85 -33.54
N PHE A 698 -4.74 -7.04 -32.24
CA PHE A 698 -5.77 -7.00 -31.21
C PHE A 698 -6.54 -5.67 -31.22
N ILE A 699 -5.83 -4.54 -31.16
CA ILE A 699 -6.44 -3.20 -31.11
C ILE A 699 -7.30 -2.97 -32.35
N ARG A 700 -6.81 -3.34 -33.54
CA ARG A 700 -7.56 -3.20 -34.78
C ARG A 700 -8.85 -4.02 -34.76
N GLN A 701 -8.77 -5.30 -34.40
CA GLN A 701 -9.96 -6.16 -34.37
C GLN A 701 -10.97 -5.66 -33.33
N LEU A 702 -10.52 -5.23 -32.16
CA LEU A 702 -11.38 -4.67 -31.13
C LEU A 702 -12.08 -3.39 -31.62
N GLN A 703 -11.34 -2.46 -32.21
CA GLN A 703 -11.88 -1.20 -32.74
C GLN A 703 -12.90 -1.42 -33.87
N GLU A 704 -12.70 -2.43 -34.71
CA GLU A 704 -13.61 -2.78 -35.82
C GLU A 704 -14.93 -3.41 -35.34
N MET A 705 -14.92 -4.08 -34.18
CA MET A 705 -16.09 -4.81 -33.67
C MET A 705 -16.94 -4.03 -32.66
N MET A 706 -16.38 -3.00 -32.03
CA MET A 706 -17.08 -2.27 -30.98
C MET A 706 -17.83 -1.04 -31.51
N PRO A 707 -19.07 -0.80 -31.06
CA PRO A 707 -19.71 0.49 -31.21
C PRO A 707 -18.91 1.63 -30.56
N GLU A 708 -18.93 2.82 -31.16
CA GLU A 708 -18.16 3.99 -30.71
C GLU A 708 -18.51 4.50 -29.30
N PHE A 709 -19.70 4.16 -28.80
CA PHE A 709 -20.17 4.54 -27.46
C PHE A 709 -19.77 3.54 -26.37
N THR A 710 -19.13 2.43 -26.73
CA THR A 710 -18.72 1.38 -25.78
C THR A 710 -17.64 1.93 -24.85
N THR A 711 -17.86 1.85 -23.54
CA THR A 711 -16.81 2.20 -22.58
C THR A 711 -15.74 1.12 -22.55
N VAL A 712 -14.48 1.54 -22.64
CA VAL A 712 -13.28 0.71 -22.56
C VAL A 712 -12.43 1.20 -21.38
N ALA A 713 -12.30 0.38 -20.35
CA ALA A 713 -11.41 0.64 -19.21
C ALA A 713 -10.09 -0.13 -19.38
N VAL A 714 -8.96 0.56 -19.32
CA VAL A 714 -7.65 -0.04 -19.55
C VAL A 714 -6.78 0.08 -18.30
N ASP A 715 -6.20 -1.06 -17.91
CA ASP A 715 -5.30 -1.19 -16.77
C ASP A 715 -3.88 -0.79 -17.14
N VAL A 716 -3.00 -0.70 -16.15
CA VAL A 716 -1.63 -0.24 -16.33
C VAL A 716 -0.71 -1.40 -16.71
N GLY A 717 0.30 -1.09 -17.54
CA GLY A 717 1.26 -2.05 -18.08
C GLY A 717 1.56 -1.75 -19.54
N SER A 718 2.16 -2.72 -20.25
CA SER A 718 2.44 -2.54 -21.69
C SER A 718 1.14 -2.37 -22.49
N VAL A 719 0.07 -3.06 -22.07
CA VAL A 719 -1.29 -2.89 -22.62
C VAL A 719 -1.74 -1.43 -22.62
N TYR A 720 -1.47 -0.69 -21.54
CA TYR A 720 -1.81 0.73 -21.43
C TYR A 720 -1.08 1.56 -22.49
N ILE A 721 0.21 1.31 -22.74
CA ILE A 721 0.99 2.04 -23.75
C ILE A 721 0.39 1.81 -25.14
N TRP A 722 0.14 0.55 -25.49
CA TRP A 722 -0.42 0.19 -26.79
C TRP A 722 -1.83 0.76 -26.98
N MET A 723 -2.71 0.60 -26.00
CA MET A 723 -4.08 1.12 -26.07
C MET A 723 -4.11 2.65 -26.14
N CYS A 724 -3.33 3.36 -25.31
CA CYS A 724 -3.28 4.82 -25.31
C CYS A 724 -2.80 5.42 -26.64
N ARG A 725 -1.87 4.74 -27.34
CA ARG A 725 -1.34 5.19 -28.64
C ARG A 725 -2.27 4.89 -29.81
N TYR A 726 -2.84 3.68 -29.85
CA TYR A 726 -3.44 3.15 -31.10
C TYR A 726 -4.95 2.92 -31.03
N PHE A 727 -5.55 2.85 -29.83
CA PHE A 727 -7.00 2.73 -29.70
C PHE A 727 -7.66 4.12 -29.74
N TYR A 728 -8.57 4.31 -30.68
CA TYR A 728 -9.25 5.58 -30.88
C TYR A 728 -10.58 5.62 -30.14
N SER A 729 -10.79 6.69 -29.38
CA SER A 729 -12.06 6.98 -28.74
C SER A 729 -12.61 8.26 -29.34
N TYR A 730 -13.93 8.29 -29.59
CA TYR A 730 -14.62 9.39 -30.25
C TYR A 730 -15.68 10.05 -29.35
N LYS A 731 -15.78 9.59 -28.10
CA LYS A 731 -16.76 10.06 -27.11
C LYS A 731 -16.06 10.27 -25.77
N PRO A 732 -16.31 11.38 -25.07
CA PRO A 732 -15.65 11.67 -23.80
C PRO A 732 -15.97 10.58 -22.77
N LYS A 733 -15.01 10.29 -21.90
CA LYS A 733 -15.14 9.31 -20.79
C LYS A 733 -15.60 7.91 -21.23
N THR A 734 -15.38 7.53 -22.49
CA THR A 734 -15.55 6.14 -22.97
C THR A 734 -14.23 5.39 -23.08
N PHE A 735 -13.09 6.06 -22.90
CA PHE A 735 -11.79 5.41 -22.75
C PHE A 735 -11.18 5.84 -21.41
N LEU A 736 -11.11 4.91 -20.47
CA LEU A 736 -10.71 5.18 -19.09
C LEU A 736 -9.32 4.60 -18.83
N VAL A 737 -8.39 5.44 -18.40
CA VAL A 737 -6.98 5.08 -18.09
C VAL A 737 -6.49 5.80 -16.84
N SER A 738 -5.61 5.13 -16.07
CA SER A 738 -4.88 5.74 -14.96
C SER A 738 -3.56 6.32 -15.47
N ASN A 739 -3.51 7.64 -15.66
CA ASN A 739 -2.37 8.31 -16.32
C ASN A 739 -1.41 8.99 -15.34
N VAL A 740 -1.83 9.24 -14.09
CA VAL A 740 -1.01 9.97 -13.10
C VAL A 740 -0.36 8.99 -12.13
N GLN A 741 -1.15 8.35 -11.27
CA GLN A 741 -0.64 7.37 -10.32
C GLN A 741 -0.25 6.04 -10.97
N GLN A 742 -0.69 5.79 -12.20
CA GLN A 742 -0.42 4.56 -12.95
C GLN A 742 -0.74 3.32 -12.11
N THR A 743 -1.94 3.31 -11.54
CA THR A 743 -2.37 2.31 -10.55
C THR A 743 -2.81 1.01 -11.22
N LEU A 744 -2.15 -0.11 -10.88
CA LEU A 744 -2.55 -1.45 -11.33
C LEU A 744 -3.88 -1.90 -10.68
N GLY A 745 -4.70 -2.59 -11.46
CA GLY A 745 -5.96 -3.20 -11.02
C GLY A 745 -7.20 -2.32 -11.17
N VAL A 746 -7.09 -1.14 -11.80
CA VAL A 746 -8.23 -0.22 -11.96
C VAL A 746 -9.28 -0.70 -12.97
N ALA A 747 -8.91 -1.48 -13.99
CA ALA A 747 -9.77 -1.70 -15.16
C ALA A 747 -11.07 -2.45 -14.86
N MET A 748 -11.01 -3.57 -14.14
CA MET A 748 -12.20 -4.35 -13.77
C MET A 748 -13.16 -3.55 -12.86
N PRO A 749 -12.70 -2.96 -11.75
CA PRO A 749 -13.50 -2.04 -10.94
C PRO A 749 -14.10 -0.87 -11.73
N TRP A 750 -13.34 -0.25 -12.64
CA TRP A 750 -13.85 0.85 -13.46
C TRP A 750 -14.91 0.39 -14.46
N ALA A 751 -14.79 -0.81 -15.02
CA ALA A 751 -15.82 -1.38 -15.87
C ALA A 751 -17.11 -1.67 -15.11
N ILE A 752 -17.04 -2.11 -13.85
CA ILE A 752 -18.21 -2.24 -12.97
C ILE A 752 -18.87 -0.86 -12.78
N GLY A 753 -18.08 0.17 -12.47
CA GLY A 753 -18.58 1.55 -12.33
C GLY A 753 -19.27 2.04 -13.60
N ALA A 754 -18.62 1.88 -14.76
CA ALA A 754 -19.17 2.25 -16.06
C ALA A 754 -20.47 1.50 -16.38
N SER A 755 -20.54 0.21 -16.08
CA SER A 755 -21.75 -0.60 -16.30
C SER A 755 -22.91 -0.11 -15.44
N LEU A 756 -22.66 0.23 -14.17
CA LEU A 756 -23.68 0.72 -13.24
C LEU A 756 -24.14 2.16 -13.53
N CYS A 757 -23.31 2.98 -14.20
CA CYS A 757 -23.63 4.34 -14.62
C CYS A 757 -24.62 4.41 -15.80
N GLN A 758 -24.87 3.31 -16.49
CA GLN A 758 -25.78 3.27 -17.64
C GLN A 758 -27.24 3.48 -17.21
N SER A 759 -28.10 3.86 -18.17
CA SER A 759 -29.54 4.01 -17.96
C SER A 759 -30.33 3.20 -19.00
N PRO A 760 -30.94 2.06 -18.63
CA PRO A 760 -30.88 1.43 -17.30
C PRO A 760 -29.47 0.88 -16.99
N PRO A 761 -29.14 0.63 -15.71
CA PRO A 761 -27.85 0.06 -15.32
C PRO A 761 -27.58 -1.27 -16.03
N CYS A 762 -26.33 -1.50 -16.41
CA CYS A 762 -25.85 -2.72 -17.07
C CYS A 762 -26.51 -3.03 -18.43
N SER A 763 -27.15 -2.04 -19.06
CA SER A 763 -27.88 -2.19 -20.32
C SER A 763 -27.02 -2.36 -21.57
N SER A 764 -25.75 -1.94 -21.54
CA SER A 764 -24.85 -2.05 -22.67
C SER A 764 -23.49 -2.64 -22.29
N LYS A 765 -22.82 -3.21 -23.28
CA LYS A 765 -21.51 -3.82 -23.12
C LYS A 765 -20.49 -2.78 -22.63
N VAL A 766 -19.69 -3.18 -21.65
CA VAL A 766 -18.45 -2.50 -21.25
C VAL A 766 -17.30 -3.45 -21.49
N VAL A 767 -16.18 -2.92 -21.99
CA VAL A 767 -14.94 -3.66 -22.16
C VAL A 767 -13.94 -3.20 -21.10
N SER A 768 -13.27 -4.15 -20.48
CA SER A 768 -12.08 -3.89 -19.67
C SER A 768 -10.89 -4.68 -20.19
N ILE A 769 -9.69 -4.13 -20.07
CA ILE A 769 -8.48 -4.76 -20.57
C ILE A 769 -7.35 -4.56 -19.56
N SER A 770 -6.64 -5.63 -19.23
CA SER A 770 -5.47 -5.56 -18.35
C SER A 770 -4.37 -6.51 -18.82
N GLY A 771 -3.16 -6.34 -18.27
CA GLY A 771 -2.20 -7.44 -18.20
C GLY A 771 -2.67 -8.50 -17.19
N ASP A 772 -2.02 -9.66 -17.20
CA ASP A 772 -2.21 -10.73 -16.22
C ASP A 772 -1.83 -10.30 -14.79
N GLY A 773 -0.74 -9.54 -14.64
CA GLY A 773 -0.33 -8.95 -13.36
C GLY A 773 -1.36 -7.98 -12.81
N GLY A 774 -1.77 -6.98 -13.61
CA GLY A 774 -2.77 -5.98 -13.22
C GLY A 774 -4.14 -6.60 -12.91
N PHE A 775 -4.56 -7.61 -13.67
CA PHE A 775 -5.82 -8.32 -13.40
C PHE A 775 -5.88 -8.86 -11.96
N MET A 776 -4.78 -9.47 -11.49
CA MET A 776 -4.74 -10.10 -10.17
C MET A 776 -4.83 -9.11 -9.00
N PHE A 777 -4.62 -7.81 -9.20
CA PHE A 777 -4.82 -6.79 -8.16
C PHE A 777 -6.30 -6.60 -7.78
N SER A 778 -7.23 -6.87 -8.71
CA SER A 778 -8.66 -6.60 -8.52
C SER A 778 -9.59 -7.70 -9.01
N SER A 779 -9.03 -8.84 -9.44
CA SER A 779 -9.76 -10.01 -9.95
C SER A 779 -10.89 -10.52 -9.04
N GLN A 780 -10.79 -10.30 -7.73
CA GLN A 780 -11.83 -10.63 -6.76
C GLN A 780 -13.18 -9.93 -7.05
N GLU A 781 -13.18 -8.76 -7.70
CA GLU A 781 -14.43 -8.08 -8.06
C GLU A 781 -15.14 -8.69 -9.27
N LEU A 782 -14.57 -9.72 -9.91
CA LEU A 782 -15.30 -10.50 -10.91
C LEU A 782 -16.58 -11.07 -10.31
N VAL A 783 -16.54 -11.50 -9.04
CA VAL A 783 -17.72 -11.95 -8.29
C VAL A 783 -18.72 -10.81 -8.07
N THR A 784 -18.24 -9.60 -7.81
CA THR A 784 -19.10 -8.41 -7.66
C THR A 784 -19.77 -8.06 -8.98
N ALA A 785 -19.04 -8.07 -10.10
CA ALA A 785 -19.59 -7.83 -11.43
C ALA A 785 -20.71 -8.82 -11.78
N VAL A 786 -20.48 -10.11 -11.54
CA VAL A 786 -21.50 -11.17 -11.74
C VAL A 786 -22.71 -10.93 -10.83
N GLN A 787 -22.49 -10.67 -9.55
CA GLN A 787 -23.55 -10.42 -8.58
C GLN A 787 -24.42 -9.20 -8.94
N GLN A 788 -23.82 -8.17 -9.53
CA GLN A 788 -24.55 -6.97 -9.97
C GLN A 788 -25.22 -7.12 -11.34
N GLY A 789 -25.01 -8.23 -12.04
CA GLY A 789 -25.55 -8.46 -13.38
C GLY A 789 -24.90 -7.57 -14.44
N CYS A 790 -23.63 -7.20 -14.26
CA CYS A 790 -22.92 -6.36 -15.22
C CYS A 790 -22.76 -7.06 -16.57
N ASN A 791 -22.77 -6.27 -17.65
CA ASN A 791 -22.48 -6.74 -19.00
C ASN A 791 -21.05 -6.35 -19.39
N ILE A 792 -20.07 -7.15 -18.95
CA ILE A 792 -18.64 -6.83 -19.06
C ILE A 792 -17.88 -7.94 -19.81
N THR A 793 -17.04 -7.54 -20.76
CA THR A 793 -16.05 -8.43 -21.37
C THR A 793 -14.65 -7.96 -20.97
N HIS A 794 -13.96 -8.74 -20.14
CA HIS A 794 -12.61 -8.44 -19.68
C HIS A 794 -11.57 -9.21 -20.50
N PHE A 795 -10.67 -8.51 -21.18
CA PHE A 795 -9.54 -9.12 -21.88
C PHE A 795 -8.29 -9.08 -21.01
N ILE A 796 -7.61 -10.22 -20.87
CA ILE A 796 -6.28 -10.30 -20.26
C ILE A 796 -5.24 -10.46 -21.37
N TRP A 797 -4.33 -9.51 -21.50
CA TRP A 797 -3.12 -9.66 -22.31
C TRP A 797 -2.08 -10.40 -21.47
N ASN A 798 -1.98 -11.70 -21.68
CA ASN A 798 -1.22 -12.64 -20.85
C ASN A 798 0.15 -12.91 -21.48
N ASP A 799 1.22 -12.46 -20.82
CA ASP A 799 2.61 -12.79 -21.17
C ASP A 799 3.40 -13.43 -20.01
N GLY A 800 2.76 -13.62 -18.85
CA GLY A 800 3.37 -14.20 -17.64
C GLY A 800 4.27 -13.24 -16.87
N ARG A 801 4.21 -11.92 -17.14
CA ARG A 801 5.22 -10.95 -16.67
C ARG A 801 4.67 -9.55 -16.37
N TYR A 802 5.35 -8.84 -15.48
CA TYR A 802 5.27 -7.38 -15.40
C TYR A 802 6.07 -6.72 -16.55
N ASN A 803 5.56 -6.85 -17.77
CA ASN A 803 6.30 -6.53 -18.99
C ASN A 803 6.76 -5.07 -19.10
N MET A 804 5.94 -4.12 -18.64
CA MET A 804 6.30 -2.70 -18.69
C MET A 804 7.55 -2.37 -17.88
N VAL A 805 7.74 -3.06 -16.76
CA VAL A 805 8.97 -2.98 -15.96
C VAL A 805 10.10 -3.71 -16.69
N GLU A 806 9.83 -4.90 -17.23
CA GLU A 806 10.84 -5.74 -17.87
C GLU A 806 11.58 -5.03 -19.01
N PHE A 807 10.88 -4.45 -20.00
CA PHE A 807 11.58 -3.83 -21.13
C PHE A 807 12.33 -2.55 -20.73
N GLN A 808 11.86 -1.83 -19.69
CA GLN A 808 12.56 -0.66 -19.16
C GLN A 808 13.83 -1.07 -18.41
N GLU A 809 13.79 -2.13 -17.61
CA GLU A 809 14.96 -2.67 -16.93
C GLU A 809 15.97 -3.23 -17.94
N ALA A 810 15.51 -3.96 -18.96
CA ALA A 810 16.36 -4.46 -20.03
C ALA A 810 17.10 -3.30 -20.74
N LYS A 811 16.40 -2.19 -21.03
CA LYS A 811 17.01 -1.00 -21.64
C LYS A 811 18.03 -0.31 -20.73
N LYS A 812 17.76 -0.22 -19.42
CA LYS A 812 18.62 0.50 -18.45
C LYS A 812 19.81 -0.34 -17.94
N TYR A 813 19.59 -1.64 -17.75
CA TYR A 813 20.49 -2.51 -16.99
C TYR A 813 20.95 -3.74 -17.77
N GLY A 814 20.46 -3.96 -19.01
CA GLY A 814 20.74 -5.15 -19.80
C GLY A 814 20.14 -6.45 -19.26
N ARG A 815 19.27 -6.37 -18.25
CA ARG A 815 18.59 -7.50 -17.58
C ARG A 815 17.34 -7.01 -16.83
N SER A 816 16.43 -7.93 -16.48
CA SER A 816 15.25 -7.66 -15.64
C SER A 816 15.30 -8.38 -14.29
N ALA A 817 14.52 -7.92 -13.31
CA ALA A 817 14.45 -8.45 -11.96
C ALA A 817 13.02 -8.37 -11.38
N GLY A 818 12.54 -9.45 -10.75
CA GLY A 818 11.24 -9.44 -10.05
C GLY A 818 9.99 -9.37 -10.94
N VAL A 819 10.14 -9.58 -12.26
CA VAL A 819 9.05 -9.39 -13.24
C VAL A 819 8.27 -10.66 -13.61
N ASN A 820 8.75 -11.86 -13.28
CA ASN A 820 8.08 -13.10 -13.65
C ASN A 820 6.93 -13.42 -12.66
N LEU A 821 5.72 -13.68 -13.18
CA LEU A 821 4.50 -13.88 -12.38
C LEU A 821 4.12 -15.35 -12.16
N GLY A 822 4.62 -16.25 -13.01
CA GLY A 822 4.10 -17.61 -13.12
C GLY A 822 2.94 -17.68 -14.12
N GLY A 823 2.09 -18.71 -14.01
CA GLY A 823 0.95 -18.89 -14.90
C GLY A 823 -0.33 -19.23 -14.12
N MET A 824 -1.48 -18.78 -14.64
CA MET A 824 -2.80 -19.09 -14.11
C MET A 824 -3.75 -19.45 -15.25
N ASP A 825 -4.64 -20.41 -15.02
CA ASP A 825 -5.70 -20.75 -15.97
C ASP A 825 -6.89 -19.80 -15.78
N PHE A 826 -6.85 -18.67 -16.49
CA PHE A 826 -7.85 -17.61 -16.32
C PHE A 826 -9.25 -18.00 -16.80
N VAL A 827 -9.37 -18.99 -17.69
CA VAL A 827 -10.68 -19.56 -18.09
C VAL A 827 -11.34 -20.20 -16.88
N LYS A 828 -10.62 -21.08 -16.18
CA LYS A 828 -11.13 -21.73 -14.96
C LYS A 828 -11.35 -20.74 -13.82
N PHE A 829 -10.51 -19.71 -13.71
CA PHE A 829 -10.71 -18.63 -12.74
C PHE A 829 -12.06 -17.91 -12.97
N ALA A 830 -12.38 -17.60 -14.23
CA ALA A 830 -13.65 -16.97 -14.60
C ALA A 830 -14.84 -17.87 -14.25
N GLU A 831 -14.79 -19.14 -14.63
CA GLU A 831 -15.83 -20.12 -14.33
C GLU A 831 -16.05 -20.30 -12.83
N ALA A 832 -14.98 -20.37 -12.04
CA ALA A 832 -15.04 -20.45 -10.58
C ALA A 832 -15.68 -19.21 -9.93
N SER A 833 -15.63 -18.06 -10.61
CA SER A 833 -16.24 -16.80 -10.18
C SER A 833 -17.68 -16.60 -10.66
N GLY A 834 -18.23 -17.55 -11.44
CA GLY A 834 -19.55 -17.47 -12.05
C GLY A 834 -19.61 -16.66 -13.35
N ALA A 835 -18.45 -16.34 -13.95
CA ALA A 835 -18.33 -15.69 -15.25
C ALA A 835 -18.04 -16.71 -16.36
N LYS A 836 -18.20 -16.31 -17.63
CA LYS A 836 -17.80 -17.15 -18.77
C LYS A 836 -16.31 -16.94 -19.09
N GLY A 837 -15.55 -18.03 -19.24
CA GLY A 837 -14.16 -17.97 -19.68
C GLY A 837 -13.98 -18.29 -21.18
N PHE A 838 -13.10 -17.56 -21.84
CA PHE A 838 -12.65 -17.77 -23.21
C PHE A 838 -11.12 -17.73 -23.28
N ARG A 839 -10.54 -18.36 -24.31
CA ARG A 839 -9.09 -18.32 -24.58
C ARG A 839 -8.83 -18.05 -26.05
N VAL A 840 -7.79 -17.26 -26.31
CA VAL A 840 -7.21 -17.01 -27.62
C VAL A 840 -5.77 -17.50 -27.60
N ASP A 841 -5.54 -18.67 -28.21
CA ASP A 841 -4.22 -19.30 -28.26
C ASP A 841 -3.36 -18.81 -29.44
N SER A 842 -4.01 -18.40 -30.54
CA SER A 842 -3.35 -17.93 -31.76
C SER A 842 -4.01 -16.67 -32.34
N PRO A 843 -3.30 -15.89 -33.20
CA PRO A 843 -3.91 -14.81 -33.96
C PRO A 843 -5.12 -15.25 -34.79
N SER A 844 -5.12 -16.46 -35.35
CA SER A 844 -6.23 -16.97 -36.16
C SER A 844 -7.56 -17.13 -35.41
N ASP A 845 -7.50 -17.38 -34.09
CA ASP A 845 -8.68 -17.55 -33.23
C ASP A 845 -9.27 -16.22 -32.75
N LEU A 846 -8.44 -15.17 -32.73
CA LEU A 846 -8.75 -13.90 -32.08
C LEU A 846 -10.08 -13.32 -32.55
N LYS A 847 -10.29 -13.28 -33.87
CA LYS A 847 -11.48 -12.64 -34.45
C LYS A 847 -12.77 -13.33 -34.03
N SER A 848 -12.81 -14.66 -34.10
CA SER A 848 -13.99 -15.46 -33.74
C SER A 848 -14.27 -15.39 -32.24
N VAL A 849 -13.24 -15.58 -31.40
CA VAL A 849 -13.40 -15.60 -29.95
C VAL A 849 -13.75 -14.21 -29.41
N MET A 850 -13.10 -13.16 -29.91
CA MET A 850 -13.42 -11.78 -29.53
C MET A 850 -14.87 -11.44 -29.89
N LYS A 851 -15.34 -11.84 -31.07
CA LYS A 851 -16.73 -11.63 -31.47
C LYS A 851 -17.70 -12.35 -30.52
N GLU A 852 -17.46 -13.64 -30.24
CA GLU A 852 -18.30 -14.41 -29.32
C GLU A 852 -18.32 -13.80 -27.91
N ALA A 853 -17.16 -13.38 -27.40
CA ALA A 853 -17.05 -12.75 -26.08
C ALA A 853 -17.73 -11.37 -26.00
N LEU A 854 -17.71 -10.58 -27.08
CA LEU A 854 -18.40 -9.29 -27.15
C LEU A 854 -19.92 -9.45 -27.32
N GLU A 855 -20.39 -10.53 -27.95
CA GLU A 855 -21.82 -10.85 -28.10
C GLU A 855 -22.41 -11.53 -26.86
N PHE A 856 -21.59 -12.14 -26.00
CA PHE A 856 -22.04 -12.77 -24.77
C PHE A 856 -22.71 -11.77 -23.81
N GLU A 857 -23.95 -12.03 -23.39
CA GLU A 857 -24.65 -11.22 -22.40
C GLU A 857 -24.28 -11.63 -20.97
N GLY A 858 -23.69 -10.70 -20.22
CA GLY A 858 -23.22 -10.91 -18.85
C GLY A 858 -21.72 -10.67 -18.72
N VAL A 859 -21.10 -11.28 -17.70
CA VAL A 859 -19.66 -11.12 -17.42
C VAL A 859 -18.87 -12.26 -18.04
N CYS A 860 -17.87 -11.93 -18.85
CA CYS A 860 -16.92 -12.88 -19.38
C CYS A 860 -15.48 -12.38 -19.32
N LEU A 861 -14.56 -13.33 -19.41
CA LEU A 861 -13.13 -13.10 -19.39
C LEU A 861 -12.46 -13.82 -20.56
N VAL A 862 -11.53 -13.14 -21.23
CA VAL A 862 -10.82 -13.65 -22.40
C VAL A 862 -9.32 -13.64 -22.12
N ASP A 863 -8.73 -14.81 -22.01
CA ASP A 863 -7.29 -15.03 -21.84
C ASP A 863 -6.60 -14.96 -23.22
N VAL A 864 -5.81 -13.92 -23.48
CA VAL A 864 -5.17 -13.66 -24.78
C VAL A 864 -3.67 -13.80 -24.63
N ASN A 865 -3.08 -14.79 -25.31
CA ASN A 865 -1.64 -14.98 -25.37
C ASN A 865 -0.99 -13.90 -26.24
N ILE A 866 -0.38 -12.90 -25.62
CA ILE A 866 0.08 -11.66 -26.29
C ILE A 866 1.57 -11.70 -26.63
N ASP A 867 1.95 -11.15 -27.78
CA ASP A 867 3.35 -10.96 -28.17
C ASP A 867 3.87 -9.57 -27.80
N TYR A 868 4.83 -9.52 -26.89
CA TYR A 868 5.51 -8.28 -26.47
C TYR A 868 6.97 -8.20 -26.92
N SER A 869 7.41 -9.05 -27.84
CA SER A 869 8.78 -9.06 -28.35
C SER A 869 9.23 -7.72 -28.95
N GLN A 870 8.29 -6.89 -29.41
CA GLN A 870 8.57 -5.57 -30.00
C GLN A 870 8.40 -4.39 -29.02
N ASN A 871 8.12 -4.63 -27.73
CA ASN A 871 7.85 -3.52 -26.80
C ASN A 871 9.05 -2.60 -26.57
N LEU A 872 10.27 -3.10 -26.73
CA LEU A 872 11.47 -2.25 -26.65
C LEU A 872 11.45 -1.13 -27.71
N ALA A 873 10.89 -1.40 -28.89
CA ALA A 873 10.76 -0.42 -29.97
C ALA A 873 9.83 0.75 -29.60
N LEU A 874 8.89 0.57 -28.66
CA LEU A 874 8.05 1.68 -28.16
C LEU A 874 8.89 2.78 -27.49
N MET A 875 10.06 2.42 -26.96
CA MET A 875 11.05 3.31 -26.33
C MET A 875 12.17 3.74 -27.27
N GLU A 876 12.22 3.22 -28.50
CA GLU A 876 13.23 3.64 -29.48
C GLU A 876 12.87 5.03 -30.01
N GLN A 877 13.89 5.80 -30.42
CA GLN A 877 13.72 7.16 -30.96
C GLN A 877 13.08 8.19 -30.02
N VAL A 878 13.04 7.93 -28.70
CA VAL A 878 12.86 9.02 -27.73
C VAL A 878 14.03 9.95 -27.93
N ASP A 879 13.76 11.17 -28.40
CA ASP A 879 14.76 12.18 -28.69
C ASP A 879 15.40 12.61 -27.36
N LEU A 880 16.43 11.86 -26.93
CA LEU A 880 17.15 12.00 -25.67
C LEU A 880 18.04 13.24 -25.63
N GLY A 881 17.87 14.19 -26.57
CA GLY A 881 18.65 15.42 -26.65
C GLY A 881 18.60 16.33 -25.42
N VAL A 882 17.86 15.98 -24.37
CA VAL A 882 17.78 16.74 -23.10
C VAL A 882 17.73 15.84 -21.85
N ILE A 883 18.33 14.64 -21.89
CA ILE A 883 18.68 13.91 -20.65
C ILE A 883 20.17 13.53 -20.71
N ALA A 884 21.02 14.54 -20.50
CA ALA A 884 22.42 14.42 -20.11
C ALA A 884 22.75 15.51 -19.09
#